data_AF-A0A7H4PM55-F1
#
_entry.id   AF-A0A7H4PM55-F1
#
_cell.length_a   1.000
_cell.length_b   1.000
_cell.length_c   1.000
_cell.angle_alpha   90.00
_cell.angle_beta   90.00
_cell.angle_gamma   90.00
#
_symmetry.space_group_name_H-M   'P 1'
#
loop_
_entity.id
_entity.type
_entity.pdbx_description
1 polymer ?
#
loop_
_entity_poly.entity_id
_entity_poly.type
_entity_poly.pdbx_seq_one_letter_code
_entity_poly.pdbx_strand_id
1 'polypeptide(L)'
;MVHKTEPVRELEIKYDDNGHPSWCSFPSHKNVQVRGACDVPPHLPGLIILVHGVNSTGEWYQKAESALCAGLNKRLGLEGTNFELKANIYSGDDKIELDEKGVEKRTPMSPLVERKLVTDNGRSPVIRFYWGYSSPLGDEDKFVIPLVSIKGDDYHQMKRDGIPLYDILKKGPYIWGGGPFQNGTNNLHSLWSKKGFNEDLANIPGAKVQYGNEDKDRLLTTAPPRNYYAHAAKRLADLLDLIREKYPKDIVTIISHSQGTMVSMAATALANKAPDALFIMNSPYALHNSQLNAFSMPPEECISPSGRESTLSAIIDKVALQSTHLSSLGYEGLCVGQSQDNKNWKPDITLVASDKNETRNIPERDNHGRTYVYFNPHDRVMGSLPLHSVGWQGFPNDEKGNPHPLITQHKGYLFQRMLARNTPCGIAPESKTPFGRLPDGKPFWDDEGDEYQSSGFVYPDPPHWQTVFINAEEVPEPIKENELSDFDKTRVGAEHGPQEKNGWGERDPKTGYKNDDTYDNFINLYPDQDIVIGVKKQSEYGTYGSVTPVTRKETFDEKDRRIRSYVAQPTDHSTLPSNLNFMARVVAYDLPIGYCESGWDRAFITDLRRRADWTQGLDTYLKTGIPNNVTEPEIISTETALEEMIRVKTKEYGY
;
A
#
# COMPACT_ATOMS: atom_id res chain seq x y z
N MET A 1 25.25 -10.93 -44.99
CA MET A 1 26.66 -11.04 -44.57
C MET A 1 26.82 -12.39 -43.88
N VAL A 2 27.80 -13.20 -44.28
CA VAL A 2 28.13 -14.43 -43.56
C VAL A 2 28.82 -14.00 -42.27
N HIS A 3 28.16 -14.16 -41.12
CA HIS A 3 28.79 -13.95 -39.81
C HIS A 3 29.93 -14.96 -39.68
N LYS A 4 31.17 -14.54 -39.98
CA LYS A 4 32.36 -15.29 -39.57
C LYS A 4 32.39 -15.24 -38.05
N THR A 5 32.30 -16.40 -37.42
CA THR A 5 32.59 -16.57 -35.99
C THR A 5 34.08 -16.34 -35.78
N GLU A 6 34.44 -15.10 -35.47
CA GLU A 6 35.80 -14.77 -35.02
C GLU A 6 36.02 -15.38 -33.63
N PRO A 7 37.19 -15.99 -33.35
CA PRO A 7 37.45 -16.57 -32.03
C PRO A 7 37.46 -15.48 -30.96
N VAL A 8 36.88 -15.79 -29.80
CA VAL A 8 36.82 -14.89 -28.64
C VAL A 8 37.56 -15.49 -27.45
N ARG A 9 38.09 -14.62 -26.60
CA ARG A 9 38.58 -14.95 -25.25
C ARG A 9 37.77 -14.16 -24.24
N GLU A 10 37.31 -14.81 -23.19
CA GLU A 10 36.61 -14.13 -22.09
C GLU A 10 37.58 -13.17 -21.38
N LEU A 11 37.13 -11.94 -21.16
CA LEU A 11 37.83 -10.97 -20.34
C LEU A 11 37.36 -11.10 -18.89
N GLU A 12 38.29 -11.01 -17.96
CA GLU A 12 37.96 -10.90 -16.54
C GLU A 12 37.19 -9.61 -16.29
N ILE A 13 36.04 -9.74 -15.63
CA ILE A 13 35.24 -8.61 -15.16
C ILE A 13 35.83 -8.05 -13.86
N LYS A 14 35.95 -6.73 -13.79
CA LYS A 14 36.36 -6.00 -12.58
C LYS A 14 35.31 -4.97 -12.23
N TYR A 15 35.04 -4.82 -10.95
CA TYR A 15 34.14 -3.79 -10.44
C TYR A 15 34.96 -2.63 -9.87
N ASP A 16 34.56 -1.40 -10.16
CA ASP A 16 35.06 -0.24 -9.41
C ASP A 16 34.45 -0.18 -8.00
N ASP A 17 34.92 0.76 -7.18
CA ASP A 17 34.41 0.95 -5.81
C ASP A 17 32.90 1.26 -5.77
N ASN A 18 32.35 1.77 -6.88
CA ASN A 18 30.93 2.10 -7.03
C ASN A 18 30.09 0.95 -7.61
N GLY A 19 30.70 -0.18 -7.96
CA GLY A 19 30.03 -1.37 -8.49
C GLY A 19 29.86 -1.39 -10.01
N HIS A 20 30.47 -0.47 -10.76
CA HIS A 20 30.38 -0.50 -12.22
C HIS A 20 31.27 -1.61 -12.79
N PRO A 21 30.75 -2.46 -13.69
CA PRO A 21 31.55 -3.49 -14.34
C PRO A 21 32.48 -2.87 -15.40
N SER A 22 33.70 -3.39 -15.49
CA SER A 22 34.71 -3.00 -16.47
C SER A 22 35.52 -4.21 -16.92
N TRP A 23 36.01 -4.17 -18.15
CA TRP A 23 36.87 -5.20 -18.73
C TRP A 23 38.13 -4.56 -19.28
N CYS A 24 39.26 -5.26 -19.14
CA CYS A 24 40.54 -4.81 -19.68
C CYS A 24 41.10 -5.82 -20.66
N SER A 25 41.43 -5.35 -21.86
CA SER A 25 42.09 -6.15 -22.91
C SER A 25 43.36 -5.45 -23.35
N PHE A 26 44.46 -6.19 -23.42
CA PHE A 26 45.72 -5.69 -23.97
C PHE A 26 46.16 -6.56 -25.17
N PRO A 27 46.75 -5.96 -26.21
CA PRO A 27 47.30 -6.71 -27.33
C PRO A 27 48.43 -7.64 -26.85
N SER A 28 48.43 -8.88 -27.33
CA SER A 28 49.55 -9.80 -27.12
C SER A 28 49.71 -10.72 -28.33
N HIS A 29 50.91 -11.28 -28.51
CA HIS A 29 51.18 -12.27 -29.56
C HIS A 29 50.28 -13.53 -29.45
N LYS A 30 49.67 -13.77 -28.27
CA LYS A 30 48.74 -14.88 -28.03
C LYS A 30 47.30 -14.58 -28.47
N ASN A 31 46.97 -13.32 -28.78
CA ASN A 31 45.62 -12.84 -29.04
C ASN A 31 45.45 -12.30 -30.47
N VAL A 32 46.31 -12.72 -31.41
CA VAL A 32 46.23 -12.33 -32.82
C VAL A 32 44.95 -12.91 -33.43
N GLN A 33 44.09 -12.05 -34.00
CA GLN A 33 42.77 -12.42 -34.53
C GLN A 33 41.79 -13.00 -33.49
N VAL A 34 42.02 -12.78 -32.19
CA VAL A 34 41.10 -13.19 -31.11
C VAL A 34 40.51 -11.94 -30.44
N ARG A 35 39.18 -11.81 -30.41
CA ARG A 35 38.52 -10.68 -29.72
C ARG A 35 38.36 -10.93 -28.23
N GLY A 36 38.34 -9.87 -27.43
CA GLY A 36 37.93 -9.95 -26.02
C GLY A 36 36.40 -9.94 -25.92
N ALA A 37 35.82 -10.99 -25.35
CA ALA A 37 34.41 -11.03 -24.98
C ALA A 37 34.21 -10.38 -23.62
N CYS A 38 33.20 -9.51 -23.53
CA CYS A 38 32.80 -8.83 -22.29
C CYS A 38 31.44 -9.36 -21.88
N ASP A 39 31.40 -10.34 -20.99
CA ASP A 39 30.14 -10.88 -20.50
C ASP A 39 29.55 -9.94 -19.44
N VAL A 40 28.45 -9.29 -19.82
CA VAL A 40 27.75 -8.33 -18.97
C VAL A 40 27.13 -9.08 -17.80
N PRO A 41 27.34 -8.65 -16.54
CA PRO A 41 26.70 -9.29 -15.40
C PRO A 41 25.18 -9.13 -15.52
N PRO A 42 24.36 -10.00 -14.91
CA PRO A 42 22.93 -9.79 -14.91
C PRO A 42 22.55 -8.43 -14.31
N HIS A 43 21.66 -7.71 -14.97
CA HIS A 43 20.96 -6.55 -14.43
C HIS A 43 20.05 -7.00 -13.27
N LEU A 44 19.60 -6.03 -12.47
CA LEU A 44 18.37 -6.23 -11.72
C LEU A 44 17.20 -6.31 -12.72
N PRO A 45 16.07 -6.95 -12.39
CA PRO A 45 14.93 -7.06 -13.31
C PRO A 45 14.18 -5.75 -13.59
N GLY A 46 14.69 -4.62 -13.11
CA GLY A 46 14.00 -3.34 -12.98
C GLY A 46 14.05 -2.87 -11.52
N LEU A 47 13.68 -1.61 -11.28
CA LEU A 47 13.48 -1.05 -9.95
C LEU A 47 12.01 -1.16 -9.55
N ILE A 48 11.76 -1.51 -8.29
CA ILE A 48 10.42 -1.64 -7.71
C ILE A 48 10.30 -0.68 -6.54
N ILE A 49 9.43 0.32 -6.64
CA ILE A 49 9.18 1.27 -5.57
C ILE A 49 7.95 0.83 -4.79
N LEU A 50 8.11 0.53 -3.50
CA LEU A 50 6.99 0.20 -2.61
C LEU A 50 6.47 1.44 -1.91
N VAL A 51 5.15 1.67 -1.90
CA VAL A 51 4.50 2.86 -1.32
C VAL A 51 3.39 2.45 -0.33
N HIS A 52 3.56 2.81 0.95
CA HIS A 52 2.65 2.44 2.04
C HIS A 52 1.47 3.42 2.18
N GLY A 53 0.47 3.02 2.97
CA GLY A 53 -0.75 3.79 3.24
C GLY A 53 -0.64 4.82 4.36
N VAL A 54 -1.79 5.33 4.78
CA VAL A 54 -1.95 6.14 6.02
C VAL A 54 -1.75 5.27 7.25
N ASN A 55 -1.44 5.91 8.38
CA ASN A 55 -1.30 5.22 9.67
C ASN A 55 -0.36 4.01 9.60
N SER A 56 0.66 4.10 8.75
CA SER A 56 1.55 3.01 8.41
C SER A 56 2.98 3.54 8.36
N THR A 57 3.89 2.71 8.85
CA THR A 57 5.34 2.98 8.79
C THR A 57 6.03 2.07 7.77
N GLY A 58 5.26 1.40 6.91
CA GLY A 58 5.74 0.44 5.92
C GLY A 58 5.95 -0.96 6.50
N GLU A 59 5.14 -1.38 7.46
CA GLU A 59 5.26 -2.65 8.20
C GLU A 59 5.22 -3.90 7.29
N TRP A 60 4.58 -3.80 6.12
CA TRP A 60 4.51 -4.89 5.15
C TRP A 60 5.72 -4.96 4.20
N TYR A 61 6.56 -3.93 4.14
CA TYR A 61 7.65 -3.85 3.15
C TYR A 61 8.64 -4.99 3.24
N GLN A 62 9.07 -5.39 4.44
CA GLN A 62 10.04 -6.48 4.60
C GLN A 62 9.48 -7.80 4.03
N LYS A 63 8.22 -8.11 4.33
CA LYS A 63 7.53 -9.32 3.85
C LYS A 63 7.37 -9.29 2.33
N ALA A 64 6.86 -8.18 1.79
CA ALA A 64 6.69 -7.98 0.36
C ALA A 64 8.01 -8.08 -0.41
N GLU A 65 9.05 -7.36 0.03
CA GLU A 65 10.37 -7.37 -0.61
C GLU A 65 10.99 -8.77 -0.61
N SER A 66 10.88 -9.50 0.51
CA SER A 66 11.40 -10.88 0.62
C SER A 66 10.67 -11.83 -0.33
N ALA A 67 9.34 -11.75 -0.38
CA ALA A 67 8.53 -12.58 -1.26
C ALA A 67 8.73 -12.24 -2.74
N LEU A 68 8.86 -10.95 -3.08
CA LEU A 68 9.16 -10.51 -4.45
C LEU A 68 10.53 -11.01 -4.91
N CYS A 69 11.56 -10.90 -4.06
CA CYS A 69 12.88 -11.45 -4.37
C CYS A 69 12.80 -12.97 -4.62
N ALA A 70 12.11 -13.72 -3.77
CA ALA A 70 11.91 -15.16 -3.94
C ALA A 70 11.17 -15.49 -5.25
N GLY A 71 10.07 -14.81 -5.54
CA GLY A 71 9.29 -15.01 -6.76
C GLY A 71 10.08 -14.68 -8.03
N LEU A 72 10.83 -13.58 -8.02
CA LEU A 72 11.69 -13.17 -9.13
C LEU A 72 12.87 -14.11 -9.32
N ASN A 73 13.49 -14.60 -8.24
CA ASN A 73 14.55 -15.60 -8.33
C ASN A 73 14.05 -16.87 -9.05
N LYS A 74 12.84 -17.32 -8.72
CA LYS A 74 12.20 -18.44 -9.40
C LYS A 74 11.86 -18.13 -10.86
N ARG A 75 11.23 -16.99 -11.14
CA ARG A 75 10.84 -16.56 -12.49
C ARG A 75 12.04 -16.42 -13.43
N LEU A 76 13.18 -15.98 -12.91
CA LEU A 76 14.38 -15.63 -13.69
C LEU A 76 15.50 -16.67 -13.57
N GLY A 77 15.26 -17.80 -12.90
CA GLY A 77 16.26 -18.87 -12.74
C GLY A 77 17.52 -18.45 -11.99
N LEU A 78 17.40 -17.57 -10.99
CA LEU A 78 18.51 -17.03 -10.20
C LEU A 78 18.76 -17.78 -8.88
N GLU A 79 17.87 -18.69 -8.48
CA GLU A 79 17.97 -19.47 -7.23
C GLU A 79 19.31 -20.22 -7.14
N GLY A 80 20.01 -20.08 -6.01
CA GLY A 80 21.30 -20.74 -5.78
C GLY A 80 22.47 -20.21 -6.61
N THR A 81 22.27 -19.15 -7.41
CA THR A 81 23.35 -18.50 -8.17
C THR A 81 24.01 -17.37 -7.37
N ASN A 82 25.17 -16.89 -7.84
CA ASN A 82 25.81 -15.69 -7.28
C ASN A 82 25.02 -14.39 -7.54
N PHE A 83 23.96 -14.45 -8.35
CA PHE A 83 23.14 -13.29 -8.74
C PHE A 83 21.76 -13.27 -8.09
N GLU A 84 21.51 -14.22 -7.18
CA GLU A 84 20.28 -14.32 -6.41
C GLU A 84 19.90 -12.97 -5.76
N LEU A 85 18.66 -12.55 -5.99
CA LEU A 85 18.06 -11.36 -5.41
C LEU A 85 17.79 -11.62 -3.93
N LYS A 86 18.17 -10.67 -3.07
CA LYS A 86 17.98 -10.77 -1.62
C LYS A 86 17.44 -9.45 -1.12
N ALA A 87 16.43 -9.51 -0.25
CA ALA A 87 15.82 -8.35 0.35
C ALA A 87 16.85 -7.51 1.12
N ASN A 88 16.68 -6.19 1.07
CA ASN A 88 17.38 -5.26 1.94
C ASN A 88 16.94 -5.46 3.39
N ILE A 89 17.87 -5.28 4.33
CA ILE A 89 17.62 -5.36 5.76
C ILE A 89 17.84 -3.99 6.39
N TYR A 90 16.79 -3.44 6.99
CA TYR A 90 16.83 -2.15 7.69
C TYR A 90 16.84 -2.33 9.21
N SER A 91 17.32 -1.33 9.94
CA SER A 91 17.44 -1.35 11.41
C SER A 91 16.12 -1.53 12.16
N GLY A 92 14.99 -1.20 11.52
CA GLY A 92 13.64 -1.37 12.06
C GLY A 92 12.91 -2.61 11.54
N ASP A 93 13.55 -3.45 10.71
CA ASP A 93 12.95 -4.68 10.23
C ASP A 93 12.87 -5.73 11.34
N ASP A 94 11.88 -6.63 11.27
CA ASP A 94 11.75 -7.73 12.21
C ASP A 94 13.03 -8.56 12.23
N LYS A 95 13.47 -8.94 13.43
CA LYS A 95 14.53 -9.94 13.57
C LYS A 95 13.96 -11.30 13.22
N ILE A 96 14.51 -11.91 12.18
CA ILE A 96 14.13 -13.26 11.74
C ILE A 96 15.15 -14.23 12.31
N GLU A 97 14.70 -15.12 13.17
CA GLU A 97 15.47 -16.27 13.66
C GLU A 97 14.79 -17.55 13.20
N LEU A 98 15.56 -18.59 12.89
CA LEU A 98 14.98 -19.91 12.66
C LEU A 98 14.83 -20.60 14.02
N ASP A 99 13.65 -21.13 14.31
CA ASP A 99 13.46 -22.00 15.45
C ASP A 99 14.13 -23.38 15.22
N GLU A 100 14.12 -24.23 16.25
CA GLU A 100 14.70 -25.58 16.20
C GLU A 100 14.09 -26.48 15.11
N LYS A 101 12.94 -26.10 14.54
CA LYS A 101 12.22 -26.81 13.47
C LYS A 101 12.40 -26.15 12.10
N GLY A 102 13.22 -25.09 12.01
CA GLY A 102 13.44 -24.33 10.77
C GLY A 102 12.29 -23.40 10.40
N VAL A 103 11.38 -23.09 11.34
CA VAL A 103 10.31 -22.10 11.13
C VAL A 103 10.83 -20.72 11.50
N GLU A 104 10.56 -19.72 10.66
CA GLU A 104 10.90 -18.33 10.94
C GLU A 104 10.12 -17.82 12.16
N LYS A 105 10.84 -17.56 13.25
CA LYS A 105 10.38 -16.76 14.37
C LYS A 105 10.74 -15.30 14.11
N ARG A 106 9.72 -14.48 13.89
CA ARG A 106 9.86 -13.02 13.78
C ARG A 106 9.70 -12.40 15.15
N THR A 107 10.72 -11.67 15.57
CA THR A 107 10.65 -10.80 16.75
C THR A 107 10.39 -9.38 16.24
N PRO A 108 9.19 -8.82 16.47
CA PRO A 108 8.87 -7.45 16.11
C PRO A 108 9.88 -6.50 16.72
N MET A 109 10.48 -5.67 15.88
CA MET A 109 11.29 -4.55 16.33
C MET A 109 10.38 -3.33 16.48
N SER A 110 10.63 -2.48 17.47
CA SER A 110 9.95 -1.18 17.53
C SER A 110 10.26 -0.47 16.21
N PRO A 111 9.23 0.01 15.46
CA PRO A 111 9.45 0.70 14.21
C PRO A 111 10.17 2.01 14.51
N LEU A 112 11.51 1.94 14.57
CA LEU A 112 12.35 3.13 14.58
C LEU A 112 12.01 3.88 13.29
N VAL A 113 11.58 5.12 13.46
CA VAL A 113 11.39 6.03 12.34
C VAL A 113 12.71 6.21 11.59
N GLU A 114 13.83 6.25 12.32
CA GLU A 114 15.17 6.20 11.74
C GLU A 114 15.48 4.80 11.18
N ARG A 115 15.52 4.69 9.85
CA ARG A 115 15.84 3.46 9.13
C ARG A 115 17.25 3.52 8.58
N LYS A 116 18.10 2.58 8.97
CA LYS A 116 19.45 2.41 8.42
C LYS A 116 19.54 1.07 7.73
N LEU A 117 20.08 1.08 6.51
CA LEU A 117 20.44 -0.16 5.83
C LEU A 117 21.56 -0.83 6.63
N VAL A 118 21.29 -2.00 7.20
CA VAL A 118 22.23 -2.73 8.08
C VAL A 118 23.23 -3.52 7.25
N THR A 119 22.76 -4.09 6.14
CA THR A 119 23.58 -4.91 5.24
C THR A 119 23.27 -4.53 3.81
N ASP A 120 24.24 -3.97 3.10
CA ASP A 120 24.17 -3.75 1.64
C ASP A 120 24.60 -5.02 0.88
N ASN A 121 23.98 -6.15 1.23
CA ASN A 121 24.41 -7.48 0.74
C ASN A 121 23.46 -8.10 -0.29
N GLY A 122 22.37 -7.43 -0.66
CA GLY A 122 21.35 -8.03 -1.52
C GLY A 122 21.16 -7.22 -2.78
N ARG A 123 21.27 -7.88 -3.93
CA ARG A 123 20.82 -7.38 -5.24
C ARG A 123 19.29 -7.20 -5.24
N SER A 124 18.73 -6.49 -4.27
CA SER A 124 17.29 -6.22 -4.19
C SER A 124 16.92 -5.17 -5.24
N PRO A 125 15.91 -5.44 -6.08
CA PRO A 125 15.35 -4.42 -6.97
C PRO A 125 14.50 -3.38 -6.22
N VAL A 126 14.26 -3.54 -4.92
CA VAL A 126 13.26 -2.77 -4.17
C VAL A 126 13.83 -1.48 -3.58
N ILE A 127 13.07 -0.40 -3.73
CA ILE A 127 13.21 0.89 -3.05
C ILE A 127 11.95 1.11 -2.20
N ARG A 128 12.10 1.32 -0.88
CA ARG A 128 10.99 1.56 0.04
C ARG A 128 10.74 3.08 0.14
N PHE A 129 9.57 3.55 -0.29
CA PHE A 129 9.22 4.98 -0.28
C PHE A 129 8.38 5.33 0.95
N TYR A 130 8.93 6.19 1.81
CA TYR A 130 8.26 6.62 3.04
C TYR A 130 7.77 8.06 2.93
N TRP A 131 6.58 8.28 3.47
CA TRP A 131 5.92 9.57 3.53
C TRP A 131 5.07 9.69 4.80
N GLY A 132 4.56 10.87 5.10
CA GLY A 132 3.71 11.08 6.26
C GLY A 132 3.45 12.54 6.58
N TYR A 133 2.92 12.77 7.77
CA TYR A 133 2.66 14.10 8.30
C TYR A 133 3.78 14.50 9.26
N SER A 134 4.34 15.71 9.09
CA SER A 134 5.21 16.36 10.07
C SER A 134 4.50 17.57 10.65
N SER A 135 4.47 17.67 11.98
CA SER A 135 3.86 18.80 12.66
C SER A 135 4.76 20.04 12.59
N PRO A 136 4.24 21.22 12.23
CA PRO A 136 4.95 22.47 12.47
C PRO A 136 5.26 22.64 13.95
N LEU A 137 6.41 23.25 14.25
CA LEU A 137 6.81 23.54 15.63
C LEU A 137 5.80 24.46 16.30
N GLY A 138 5.25 24.02 17.43
CA GLY A 138 4.21 24.73 18.20
C GLY A 138 2.79 24.32 17.84
N ASP A 139 2.59 23.56 16.76
CA ASP A 139 1.28 23.06 16.32
C ASP A 139 1.05 21.59 16.74
N GLU A 140 1.92 20.97 17.55
CA GLU A 140 1.85 19.54 17.93
C GLU A 140 0.54 19.17 18.66
N ASP A 141 -0.07 20.13 19.38
CA ASP A 141 -1.34 19.94 20.09
C ASP A 141 -2.57 20.42 19.30
N LYS A 142 -2.38 20.88 18.05
CA LYS A 142 -3.46 21.43 17.22
C LYS A 142 -4.44 20.36 16.74
N PHE A 143 -3.96 19.13 16.56
CA PHE A 143 -4.75 18.00 16.09
C PHE A 143 -4.57 16.81 17.04
N VAL A 144 -5.64 16.05 17.24
CA VAL A 144 -5.64 14.86 18.10
C VAL A 144 -5.19 13.66 17.26
N ILE A 145 -3.88 13.57 17.01
CA ILE A 145 -3.26 12.55 16.17
C ILE A 145 -2.02 11.98 16.84
N PRO A 146 -1.61 10.74 16.51
CA PRO A 146 -0.36 10.21 17.04
C PRO A 146 0.84 11.00 16.50
N LEU A 147 1.86 11.18 17.33
CA LEU A 147 3.07 11.94 17.00
C LEU A 147 4.28 11.33 17.68
N VAL A 148 5.26 10.92 16.88
CA VAL A 148 6.51 10.32 17.35
C VAL A 148 7.71 11.10 16.82
N SER A 149 8.76 11.20 17.63
CA SER A 149 10.03 11.73 17.15
C SER A 149 10.71 10.74 16.18
N ILE A 150 11.76 11.19 15.48
CA ILE A 150 12.59 10.32 14.62
C ILE A 150 13.21 9.15 15.41
N LYS A 151 13.40 9.31 16.72
CA LYS A 151 13.93 8.26 17.61
C LYS A 151 12.86 7.32 18.17
N GLY A 152 11.58 7.55 17.86
CA GLY A 152 10.46 6.77 18.37
C GLY A 152 9.91 7.24 19.72
N ASP A 153 10.38 8.36 20.27
CA ASP A 153 9.78 8.93 21.49
C ASP A 153 8.37 9.50 21.17
N ASP A 154 7.33 8.97 21.84
CA ASP A 154 5.93 9.41 21.71
C ASP A 154 5.69 10.76 22.44
N TYR A 155 5.17 11.74 21.71
CA TYR A 155 4.91 13.09 22.21
C TYR A 155 3.91 13.11 23.38
N HIS A 156 2.81 12.36 23.25
CA HIS A 156 1.69 12.38 24.19
C HIS A 156 1.99 11.57 25.45
N GLN A 157 2.78 10.51 25.34
CA GLN A 157 3.29 9.74 26.46
C GLN A 157 4.22 10.62 27.31
N MET A 158 5.18 11.31 26.68
CA MET A 158 6.10 12.20 27.40
C MET A 158 5.36 13.33 28.12
N LYS A 159 4.29 13.87 27.53
CA LYS A 159 3.42 14.86 28.21
C LYS A 159 2.74 14.26 29.44
N ARG A 160 2.22 13.03 29.35
CA ARG A 160 1.61 12.35 30.51
C ARG A 160 2.62 12.00 31.59
N ASP A 161 3.85 11.67 31.22
CA ASP A 161 4.95 11.43 32.16
C ASP A 161 5.42 12.71 32.88
N GLY A 162 4.83 13.87 32.56
CA GLY A 162 5.12 15.14 33.20
C GLY A 162 6.40 15.81 32.71
N ILE A 163 6.94 15.39 31.56
CA ILE A 163 8.13 16.01 30.97
C ILE A 163 7.77 17.44 30.52
N PRO A 164 8.56 18.46 30.88
CA PRO A 164 8.29 19.83 30.44
C PRO A 164 8.23 19.96 28.92
N LEU A 165 7.23 20.68 28.40
CA LEU A 165 7.01 20.86 26.96
C LEU A 165 8.27 21.32 26.21
N TYR A 166 9.06 22.22 26.82
CA TYR A 166 10.32 22.68 26.24
C TYR A 166 11.32 21.54 25.96
N ASP A 167 11.40 20.54 26.84
CA ASP A 167 12.30 19.39 26.66
C ASP A 167 11.73 18.35 25.69
N ILE A 168 10.40 18.24 25.62
CA ILE A 168 9.70 17.46 24.60
C ILE A 168 10.03 18.03 23.21
N LEU A 169 9.74 19.32 22.97
CA LEU A 169 9.93 19.96 21.66
C LEU A 169 11.38 19.90 21.14
N LYS A 170 12.39 19.86 22.01
CA LYS A 170 13.80 19.65 21.60
C LYS A 170 14.07 18.30 20.95
N LYS A 171 13.26 17.29 21.23
CA LYS A 171 13.37 15.94 20.66
C LYS A 171 12.72 15.82 19.28
N GLY A 172 11.97 16.85 18.85
CA GLY A 172 11.35 16.90 17.54
C GLY A 172 12.38 16.86 16.38
N PRO A 173 11.90 16.84 15.13
CA PRO A 173 10.50 17.02 14.72
C PRO A 173 9.60 15.83 15.10
N TYR A 174 8.31 16.11 15.24
CA TYR A 174 7.27 15.13 15.52
C TYR A 174 6.49 14.79 14.26
N ILE A 175 6.39 13.50 13.97
CA ILE A 175 5.83 13.00 12.73
C ILE A 175 4.88 11.83 12.93
N TRP A 176 4.12 11.50 11.89
CA TRP A 176 3.33 10.29 11.79
C TRP A 176 3.42 9.67 10.39
N GLY A 177 3.78 8.39 10.33
CA GLY A 177 3.92 7.64 9.08
C GLY A 177 2.60 7.56 8.31
N GLY A 178 2.62 7.96 7.05
CA GLY A 178 1.43 8.03 6.18
C GLY A 178 0.44 9.13 6.57
N GLY A 179 0.65 9.80 7.70
CA GLY A 179 -0.31 10.74 8.26
C GLY A 179 -1.54 10.06 8.90
N PRO A 180 -2.42 10.84 9.54
CA PRO A 180 -3.52 10.33 10.32
C PRO A 180 -4.55 9.55 9.49
N PHE A 181 -5.07 8.45 10.06
CA PHE A 181 -6.01 7.52 9.41
C PHE A 181 -7.23 8.24 8.80
N GLN A 182 -7.87 9.09 9.61
CA GLN A 182 -9.09 9.80 9.23
C GLN A 182 -8.90 10.76 8.05
N ASN A 183 -7.64 11.11 7.72
CA ASN A 183 -7.35 12.04 6.64
C ASN A 183 -7.29 11.36 5.26
N GLY A 184 -7.45 10.04 5.22
CA GLY A 184 -7.61 9.30 3.98
C GLY A 184 -8.73 9.87 3.10
N THR A 185 -8.55 9.77 1.78
CA THR A 185 -9.51 10.23 0.78
C THR A 185 -9.72 9.20 -0.33
N ASN A 186 -10.82 9.32 -1.06
CA ASN A 186 -11.25 8.41 -2.12
C ASN A 186 -11.22 9.05 -3.52
N ASN A 187 -10.71 10.27 -3.66
CA ASN A 187 -10.51 10.96 -4.94
C ASN A 187 -9.16 11.71 -4.95
N LEU A 188 -8.57 11.90 -6.15
CA LEU A 188 -7.24 12.50 -6.26
C LEU A 188 -7.22 14.00 -5.97
N HIS A 189 -8.28 14.74 -6.33
CA HIS A 189 -8.37 16.19 -6.09
C HIS A 189 -8.14 16.56 -4.62
N SER A 190 -8.68 15.76 -3.71
CA SER A 190 -8.54 15.95 -2.26
C SER A 190 -7.09 15.98 -1.76
N LEU A 191 -6.11 15.43 -2.49
CA LEU A 191 -4.69 15.46 -2.08
C LEU A 191 -4.12 16.89 -2.07
N TRP A 192 -4.73 17.82 -2.81
CA TRP A 192 -4.36 19.24 -2.85
C TRP A 192 -5.13 20.09 -1.86
N SER A 193 -6.06 19.49 -1.09
CA SER A 193 -6.92 20.25 -0.19
C SER A 193 -6.15 20.98 0.90
N LYS A 194 -6.57 22.22 1.16
CA LYS A 194 -6.13 23.02 2.31
C LYS A 194 -6.91 22.69 3.59
N LYS A 195 -7.79 21.69 3.53
CA LYS A 195 -8.57 21.16 4.64
C LYS A 195 -8.24 19.69 4.84
N GLY A 196 -8.45 19.20 6.07
CA GLY A 196 -8.41 17.79 6.42
C GLY A 196 -9.81 17.28 6.73
N PHE A 197 -9.88 16.05 7.24
CA PHE A 197 -11.11 15.51 7.81
C PHE A 197 -11.68 16.40 8.93
N ASN A 198 -13.01 16.60 8.91
CA ASN A 198 -13.74 17.31 9.95
C ASN A 198 -14.55 16.31 10.78
N GLU A 199 -14.38 16.34 12.10
CA GLU A 199 -15.11 15.48 13.03
C GLU A 199 -16.57 15.89 13.24
N ASP A 200 -16.95 17.13 12.91
CA ASP A 200 -18.33 17.61 12.99
C ASP A 200 -19.13 17.15 11.77
N LEU A 201 -20.14 16.29 12.02
CA LEU A 201 -21.08 15.80 11.03
C LEU A 201 -21.82 16.98 10.38
N ALA A 202 -21.75 17.06 9.05
CA ALA A 202 -22.34 18.16 8.26
C ALA A 202 -21.89 19.56 8.69
N ASN A 203 -20.69 19.69 9.29
CA ASN A 203 -20.17 20.91 9.89
C ASN A 203 -21.06 21.50 11.00
N ILE A 204 -21.88 20.68 11.67
CA ILE A 204 -22.70 21.10 12.81
C ILE A 204 -21.86 20.92 14.10
N PRO A 205 -21.44 22.01 14.77
CA PRO A 205 -20.58 21.89 15.94
C PRO A 205 -21.21 21.04 17.04
N GLY A 206 -20.50 20.00 17.48
CA GLY A 206 -20.93 19.11 18.56
C GLY A 206 -21.70 17.87 18.11
N ALA A 207 -22.08 17.75 16.84
CA ALA A 207 -22.57 16.51 16.25
C ALA A 207 -21.38 15.70 15.72
N LYS A 208 -20.67 14.96 16.58
CA LYS A 208 -19.42 14.29 16.18
C LYS A 208 -19.67 13.00 15.37
N VAL A 209 -18.96 12.81 14.26
CA VAL A 209 -18.94 11.55 13.48
C VAL A 209 -18.51 10.38 14.36
N GLN A 210 -17.60 10.62 15.32
CA GLN A 210 -17.15 9.64 16.30
C GLN A 210 -18.29 9.02 17.13
N TYR A 211 -19.43 9.70 17.31
CA TYR A 211 -20.56 9.14 18.08
C TYR A 211 -21.27 7.98 17.37
N GLY A 212 -21.18 7.91 16.03
CA GLY A 212 -21.68 6.81 15.23
C GLY A 212 -20.60 5.85 14.76
N ASN A 213 -19.36 5.98 15.25
CA ASN A 213 -18.25 5.13 14.85
C ASN A 213 -18.34 3.76 15.55
N GLU A 214 -18.50 2.71 14.76
CA GLU A 214 -18.60 1.32 15.21
C GLU A 214 -17.23 0.71 15.56
N ASP A 215 -16.15 1.25 14.98
CA ASP A 215 -14.77 0.81 15.18
C ASP A 215 -14.08 1.68 16.24
N LYS A 216 -14.14 1.25 17.50
CA LYS A 216 -13.63 2.05 18.62
C LYS A 216 -12.11 2.22 18.61
N ASP A 217 -11.40 1.33 17.93
CA ASP A 217 -9.95 1.36 17.67
C ASP A 217 -9.54 2.42 16.62
N ARG A 218 -10.51 3.06 15.94
CA ARG A 218 -10.26 4.07 14.91
C ARG A 218 -10.75 5.44 15.38
N LEU A 219 -9.86 6.23 15.98
CA LEU A 219 -10.25 7.57 16.46
C LEU A 219 -10.51 8.54 15.29
N LEU A 220 -11.72 9.09 15.21
CA LEU A 220 -12.15 10.06 14.19
C LEU A 220 -12.20 11.48 14.76
N THR A 221 -11.07 12.18 14.67
CA THR A 221 -10.90 13.58 15.13
C THR A 221 -10.46 14.48 13.99
N THR A 222 -10.65 15.80 14.13
CA THR A 222 -10.23 16.77 13.11
C THR A 222 -8.76 16.57 12.71
N ALA A 223 -8.50 16.53 11.40
CA ALA A 223 -7.19 16.22 10.82
C ALA A 223 -6.53 17.45 10.16
N PRO A 224 -5.19 17.43 10.00
CA PRO A 224 -4.47 18.47 9.28
C PRO A 224 -4.83 18.54 7.79
N PRO A 225 -4.57 19.69 7.13
CA PRO A 225 -4.68 19.83 5.68
C PRO A 225 -3.99 18.70 4.89
N ARG A 226 -4.57 18.28 3.77
CA ARG A 226 -4.07 17.14 2.97
C ARG A 226 -2.91 17.48 2.02
N ASN A 227 -2.48 18.73 1.93
CA ASN A 227 -1.39 19.15 1.03
C ASN A 227 -0.05 18.41 1.23
N TYR A 228 0.19 17.72 2.35
CA TYR A 228 1.34 16.83 2.50
C TYR A 228 1.27 15.58 1.62
N TYR A 229 0.08 15.13 1.20
CA TYR A 229 -0.08 14.08 0.20
C TYR A 229 0.43 14.54 -1.17
N ALA A 230 0.05 15.74 -1.62
CA ALA A 230 0.55 16.31 -2.87
C ALA A 230 2.08 16.48 -2.85
N HIS A 231 2.64 16.90 -1.71
CA HIS A 231 4.10 16.94 -1.49
C HIS A 231 4.75 15.56 -1.60
N ALA A 232 4.17 14.53 -0.97
CA ALA A 232 4.65 13.15 -1.08
C ALA A 232 4.57 12.64 -2.53
N ALA A 233 3.48 12.92 -3.23
CA ALA A 233 3.30 12.56 -4.64
C ALA A 233 4.35 13.23 -5.53
N LYS A 234 4.66 14.52 -5.28
CA LYS A 234 5.72 15.22 -6.00
C LYS A 234 7.10 14.60 -5.75
N ARG A 235 7.42 14.23 -4.50
CA ARG A 235 8.68 13.53 -4.17
C ARG A 235 8.81 12.20 -4.90
N LEU A 236 7.73 11.42 -4.99
CA LEU A 236 7.72 10.16 -5.72
C LEU A 236 7.88 10.38 -7.24
N ALA A 237 7.22 11.42 -7.79
CA ALA A 237 7.39 11.82 -9.19
C ALA A 237 8.84 12.25 -9.49
N ASP A 238 9.44 13.07 -8.63
CA ASP A 238 10.84 13.50 -8.75
C ASP A 238 11.82 12.32 -8.67
N LEU A 239 11.53 11.32 -7.82
CA LEU A 239 12.32 10.10 -7.74
C LEU A 239 12.27 9.31 -9.05
N LEU A 240 11.09 9.18 -9.65
CA LEU A 240 10.89 8.52 -10.95
C LEU A 240 11.60 9.28 -12.07
N ASP A 241 11.42 10.60 -12.14
CA ASP A 241 12.04 11.44 -13.17
C ASP A 241 13.57 11.40 -13.06
N LEU A 242 14.13 11.46 -11.85
CA LEU A 242 15.57 11.33 -11.60
C LEU A 242 16.14 10.01 -12.12
N ILE A 243 15.43 8.89 -11.94
CA ILE A 243 15.84 7.59 -12.49
C ILE A 243 15.89 7.66 -14.01
N ARG A 244 14.84 8.18 -14.66
CA ARG A 244 14.74 8.23 -16.12
C ARG A 244 15.69 9.24 -16.77
N GLU A 245 16.04 10.31 -16.05
CA GLU A 245 17.02 11.29 -16.53
C GLU A 245 18.43 10.70 -16.55
N LYS A 246 18.81 9.96 -15.50
CA LYS A 246 20.14 9.38 -15.38
C LYS A 246 20.28 8.06 -16.14
N TYR A 247 19.28 7.19 -16.03
CA TYR A 247 19.22 5.86 -16.63
C TYR A 247 17.92 5.71 -17.44
N PRO A 248 17.85 6.28 -18.65
CA PRO A 248 16.61 6.36 -19.42
C PRO A 248 16.05 5.00 -19.85
N LYS A 249 16.86 3.94 -19.85
CA LYS A 249 16.45 2.58 -20.21
C LYS A 249 15.89 1.79 -19.03
N ASP A 250 16.13 2.24 -17.80
CA ASP A 250 15.83 1.46 -16.61
C ASP A 250 14.35 1.30 -16.42
N ILE A 251 13.90 0.07 -16.18
CA ILE A 251 12.49 -0.21 -15.92
C ILE A 251 12.14 0.14 -14.47
N VAL A 252 11.03 0.85 -14.26
CA VAL A 252 10.59 1.29 -12.93
C VAL A 252 9.12 0.94 -12.72
N THR A 253 8.84 0.15 -11.69
CA THR A 253 7.48 -0.21 -11.27
C THR A 253 7.14 0.43 -9.93
N ILE A 254 5.89 0.88 -9.76
CA ILE A 254 5.38 1.32 -8.46
C ILE A 254 4.36 0.31 -7.95
N ILE A 255 4.60 -0.25 -6.77
CA ILE A 255 3.63 -1.08 -6.03
C ILE A 255 3.18 -0.31 -4.80
N SER A 256 1.88 -0.09 -4.71
CA SER A 256 1.31 0.79 -3.70
C SER A 256 0.11 0.15 -3.01
N HIS A 257 -0.09 0.52 -1.75
CA HIS A 257 -1.15 0.00 -0.90
C HIS A 257 -1.95 1.12 -0.24
N SER A 258 -3.26 0.94 -0.11
CA SER A 258 -4.15 1.87 0.61
C SER A 258 -4.01 3.31 0.10
N GLN A 259 -3.92 4.32 0.97
CA GLN A 259 -3.70 5.72 0.56
C GLN A 259 -2.39 5.94 -0.21
N GLY A 260 -1.42 5.02 -0.13
CA GLY A 260 -0.23 5.03 -0.97
C GLY A 260 -0.57 4.89 -2.46
N THR A 261 -1.71 4.28 -2.81
CA THR A 261 -2.20 4.21 -4.19
C THR A 261 -2.60 5.60 -4.71
N MET A 262 -3.18 6.44 -3.85
CA MET A 262 -3.55 7.82 -4.17
C MET A 262 -2.30 8.65 -4.42
N VAL A 263 -1.29 8.52 -3.55
CA VAL A 263 0.02 9.15 -3.73
C VAL A 263 0.68 8.68 -5.03
N SER A 264 0.58 7.39 -5.36
CA SER A 264 1.22 6.81 -6.56
C SER A 264 0.53 7.22 -7.86
N MET A 265 -0.80 7.28 -7.89
CA MET A 265 -1.55 7.79 -9.04
C MET A 265 -1.32 9.30 -9.23
N ALA A 266 -1.29 10.09 -8.15
CA ALA A 266 -0.93 11.51 -8.21
C ALA A 266 0.53 11.73 -8.66
N ALA A 267 1.46 10.90 -8.19
CA ALA A 267 2.85 10.94 -8.66
C ALA A 267 2.94 10.60 -10.16
N THR A 268 2.16 9.62 -10.62
CA THR A 268 2.04 9.30 -12.06
C THR A 268 1.50 10.49 -12.85
N ALA A 269 0.52 11.22 -12.33
CA ALA A 269 0.01 12.45 -12.93
C ALA A 269 1.09 13.55 -13.04
N LEU A 270 1.90 13.72 -11.99
CA LEU A 270 2.93 14.76 -11.85
C LEU A 270 4.22 14.47 -12.64
N ALA A 271 4.63 13.21 -12.76
CA ALA A 271 5.90 12.82 -13.37
C ALA A 271 5.92 13.12 -14.88
N ASN A 272 7.12 13.35 -15.44
CA ASN A 272 7.27 13.56 -16.88
C ASN A 272 6.89 12.31 -17.67
N LYS A 273 7.27 11.13 -17.17
CA LYS A 273 6.87 9.82 -17.70
C LYS A 273 6.27 8.98 -16.58
N ALA A 274 5.25 8.19 -16.91
CA ALA A 274 4.68 7.22 -15.97
C ALA A 274 5.67 6.10 -15.63
N PRO A 275 5.46 5.36 -14.53
CA PRO A 275 6.16 4.10 -14.31
C PRO A 275 5.82 3.11 -15.44
N ASP A 276 6.69 2.12 -15.66
CA ASP A 276 6.44 1.06 -16.64
C ASP A 276 5.27 0.16 -16.24
N ALA A 277 4.97 0.06 -14.96
CA ALA A 277 3.74 -0.53 -14.46
C ALA A 277 3.33 0.11 -13.12
N LEU A 278 2.02 0.16 -12.88
CA LEU A 278 1.43 0.73 -11.67
C LEU A 278 0.53 -0.31 -11.00
N PHE A 279 0.82 -0.65 -9.75
CA PHE A 279 0.02 -1.57 -8.95
C PHE A 279 -0.64 -0.82 -7.80
N ILE A 280 -1.98 -0.90 -7.73
CA ILE A 280 -2.77 -0.32 -6.67
C ILE A 280 -3.50 -1.43 -5.89
N MET A 281 -3.05 -1.67 -4.66
CA MET A 281 -3.57 -2.71 -3.76
C MET A 281 -4.47 -2.08 -2.70
N ASN A 282 -5.67 -2.64 -2.49
CA ASN A 282 -6.62 -2.13 -1.48
C ASN A 282 -6.84 -0.60 -1.63
N SER A 283 -6.93 -0.13 -2.88
CA SER A 283 -7.00 1.30 -3.18
C SER A 283 -8.32 1.92 -2.68
N PRO A 284 -8.27 3.01 -1.91
CA PRO A 284 -9.45 3.74 -1.43
C PRO A 284 -10.14 4.56 -2.53
N TYR A 285 -9.56 4.61 -3.73
CA TYR A 285 -10.16 5.28 -4.87
C TYR A 285 -11.56 4.72 -5.14
N ALA A 286 -12.59 5.57 -5.16
CA ALA A 286 -13.96 5.14 -5.36
C ALA A 286 -14.53 5.77 -6.63
N LEU A 287 -15.20 4.98 -7.47
CA LEU A 287 -15.80 5.47 -8.73
C LEU A 287 -17.14 6.16 -8.54
N HIS A 288 -17.71 6.11 -7.34
CA HIS A 288 -18.99 6.73 -7.00
C HIS A 288 -18.85 7.66 -5.80
N ASN A 289 -19.82 8.55 -5.64
CA ASN A 289 -19.97 9.32 -4.41
C ASN A 289 -20.83 8.55 -3.42
N SER A 290 -20.26 8.24 -2.26
CA SER A 290 -21.08 7.82 -1.12
C SER A 290 -22.00 8.96 -0.72
N GLN A 291 -23.24 8.63 -0.32
CA GLN A 291 -24.17 9.63 0.24
C GLN A 291 -23.57 10.31 1.49
N LEU A 292 -22.60 9.68 2.15
CA LEU A 292 -21.89 10.20 3.31
C LEU A 292 -20.79 11.22 2.96
N ASN A 293 -20.31 11.28 1.71
CA ASN A 293 -19.29 12.24 1.29
C ASN A 293 -19.81 13.68 1.41
N ALA A 294 -21.09 13.91 1.09
CA ALA A 294 -21.71 15.23 1.19
C ALA A 294 -21.77 15.78 2.63
N PHE A 295 -21.66 14.91 3.64
CA PHE A 295 -21.72 15.29 5.06
C PHE A 295 -20.33 15.41 5.72
N SER A 296 -19.28 14.90 5.08
CA SER A 296 -17.95 14.77 5.66
C SER A 296 -16.84 15.43 4.84
N MET A 297 -17.11 15.80 3.59
CA MET A 297 -16.16 16.46 2.69
C MET A 297 -16.66 17.86 2.28
N PRO A 298 -15.74 18.81 2.03
CA PRO A 298 -16.09 20.08 1.39
C PRO A 298 -16.77 19.85 0.03
N PRO A 299 -17.74 20.70 -0.37
CA PRO A 299 -18.45 20.54 -1.65
C PRO A 299 -17.53 20.48 -2.87
N GLU A 300 -16.40 21.18 -2.83
CA GLU A 300 -15.40 21.21 -3.91
C GLU A 300 -14.64 19.86 -4.04
N GLU A 301 -14.64 19.04 -2.99
CA GLU A 301 -14.02 17.71 -2.97
C GLU A 301 -15.00 16.59 -3.34
N CYS A 302 -16.27 16.90 -3.53
CA CYS A 302 -17.31 15.96 -3.94
C CYS A 302 -17.30 15.71 -5.46
N ILE A 303 -16.17 15.19 -5.96
CA ILE A 303 -15.93 14.92 -7.38
C ILE A 303 -16.95 13.93 -7.94
N SER A 304 -17.53 14.25 -9.10
CA SER A 304 -18.55 13.47 -9.81
C SER A 304 -18.05 12.06 -10.19
N PRO A 305 -18.93 11.04 -10.28
CA PRO A 305 -18.56 9.74 -10.83
C PRO A 305 -17.84 9.83 -12.18
N SER A 306 -18.35 10.62 -13.14
CA SER A 306 -17.67 10.85 -14.43
C SER A 306 -16.28 11.49 -14.26
N GLY A 307 -16.12 12.45 -13.34
CA GLY A 307 -14.84 13.09 -13.02
C GLY A 307 -13.83 12.08 -12.45
N ARG A 308 -14.28 11.18 -11.60
CA ARG A 308 -13.43 10.11 -11.04
C ARG A 308 -13.08 9.06 -12.09
N GLU A 309 -14.02 8.64 -12.92
CA GLU A 309 -13.74 7.70 -14.01
C GLU A 309 -12.77 8.30 -15.04
N SER A 310 -12.97 9.55 -15.46
CA SER A 310 -12.08 10.24 -16.39
C SER A 310 -10.67 10.42 -15.84
N THR A 311 -10.54 10.78 -14.56
CA THR A 311 -9.24 10.87 -13.88
C THR A 311 -8.53 9.52 -13.91
N LEU A 312 -9.19 8.44 -13.47
CA LEU A 312 -8.57 7.11 -13.44
C LEU A 312 -8.22 6.62 -14.84
N SER A 313 -9.12 6.80 -15.81
CA SER A 313 -8.87 6.51 -17.23
C SER A 313 -7.61 7.20 -17.73
N ALA A 314 -7.46 8.49 -17.45
CA ALA A 314 -6.35 9.28 -17.94
C ALA A 314 -5.00 8.90 -17.27
N ILE A 315 -5.02 8.45 -16.01
CA ILE A 315 -3.85 7.83 -15.37
C ILE A 315 -3.47 6.52 -16.07
N ILE A 316 -4.45 5.64 -16.33
CA ILE A 316 -4.22 4.37 -17.04
C ILE A 316 -3.63 4.64 -18.43
N ASP A 317 -4.21 5.59 -19.18
CA ASP A 317 -3.72 6.00 -20.50
C ASP A 317 -2.27 6.49 -20.43
N LYS A 318 -1.91 7.28 -19.40
CA LYS A 318 -0.54 7.77 -19.21
C LYS A 318 0.45 6.64 -18.93
N VAL A 319 0.06 5.62 -18.17
CA VAL A 319 0.87 4.40 -17.95
C VAL A 319 0.98 3.61 -19.25
N ALA A 320 -0.12 3.45 -20.00
CA ALA A 320 -0.16 2.70 -21.26
C ALA A 320 0.83 3.21 -22.33
N LEU A 321 1.21 4.50 -22.28
CA LEU A 321 2.26 5.06 -23.13
C LEU A 321 3.63 4.36 -22.96
N GLN A 322 3.87 3.66 -21.84
CA GLN A 322 5.11 2.91 -21.61
C GLN A 322 5.08 1.48 -22.17
N SER A 323 3.97 1.04 -22.79
CA SER A 323 3.79 -0.35 -23.28
C SER A 323 4.81 -0.83 -24.30
N THR A 324 5.50 0.09 -24.98
CA THR A 324 6.55 -0.24 -25.96
C THR A 324 7.95 0.03 -25.44
N HIS A 325 8.12 0.38 -24.16
CA HIS A 325 9.40 0.83 -23.64
C HIS A 325 10.49 -0.23 -23.82
N LEU A 326 10.30 -1.46 -23.31
CA LEU A 326 11.25 -2.55 -23.49
C LEU A 326 11.47 -2.91 -24.97
N SER A 327 10.39 -3.10 -25.73
CA SER A 327 10.49 -3.51 -27.14
C SER A 327 11.18 -2.46 -28.02
N SER A 328 11.06 -1.18 -27.69
CA SER A 328 11.75 -0.07 -28.37
C SER A 328 13.27 -0.05 -28.13
N LEU A 329 13.71 -0.54 -26.97
CA LEU A 329 15.14 -0.68 -26.64
C LEU A 329 15.76 -1.90 -27.32
N GLY A 330 14.95 -2.91 -27.63
CA GLY A 330 15.41 -4.20 -28.12
C GLY A 330 16.01 -5.07 -27.00
N TYR A 331 16.33 -6.31 -27.36
CA TYR A 331 16.78 -7.34 -26.41
C TYR A 331 18.29 -7.61 -26.46
N GLU A 332 19.04 -6.84 -27.26
CA GLU A 332 20.49 -6.99 -27.38
C GLU A 332 21.17 -6.49 -26.11
N GLY A 333 21.86 -7.38 -25.40
CA GLY A 333 22.50 -7.05 -24.12
C GLY A 333 21.56 -7.12 -22.91
N LEU A 334 20.27 -7.42 -23.10
CA LEU A 334 19.36 -7.70 -21.98
C LEU A 334 19.76 -9.02 -21.31
N CYS A 335 20.34 -8.91 -20.11
CA CYS A 335 20.67 -10.05 -19.25
C CYS A 335 20.03 -9.81 -17.89
N VAL A 336 18.96 -10.51 -17.56
CA VAL A 336 18.23 -10.39 -16.27
C VAL A 336 18.07 -11.75 -15.57
N GLY A 337 18.36 -12.83 -16.29
CA GLY A 337 18.16 -14.20 -15.85
C GLY A 337 17.97 -15.12 -17.04
N GLN A 338 17.53 -16.34 -16.76
CA GLN A 338 17.33 -17.39 -17.74
C GLN A 338 15.97 -18.08 -17.56
N SER A 339 15.46 -18.59 -18.67
CA SER A 339 14.34 -19.53 -18.71
C SER A 339 14.77 -20.93 -18.23
N GLN A 340 13.79 -21.79 -18.01
CA GLN A 340 14.02 -23.18 -17.57
C GLN A 340 14.80 -24.04 -18.60
N ASP A 341 14.81 -23.66 -19.88
CA ASP A 341 15.62 -24.28 -20.93
C ASP A 341 17.03 -23.65 -21.09
N ASN A 342 17.48 -22.89 -20.08
CA ASN A 342 18.78 -22.20 -20.02
C ASN A 342 19.01 -21.20 -21.16
N LYS A 343 17.94 -20.57 -21.66
CA LYS A 343 18.05 -19.43 -22.59
C LYS A 343 17.92 -18.13 -21.82
N ASN A 344 18.48 -17.05 -22.37
CA ASN A 344 18.27 -15.72 -21.80
C ASN A 344 16.77 -15.41 -21.71
N TRP A 345 16.35 -14.86 -20.58
CA TRP A 345 14.97 -14.42 -20.40
C TRP A 345 14.58 -13.40 -21.47
N LYS A 346 13.37 -13.56 -22.02
CA LYS A 346 12.72 -12.63 -22.94
C LYS A 346 11.21 -12.66 -22.71
N PRO A 347 10.46 -11.61 -23.09
CA PRO A 347 9.02 -11.59 -22.89
C PRO A 347 8.24 -12.60 -23.77
N ASP A 348 8.89 -13.28 -24.71
CA ASP A 348 8.30 -14.25 -25.65
C ASP A 348 8.66 -15.71 -25.37
N ILE A 349 9.34 -16.00 -24.25
CA ILE A 349 9.65 -17.38 -23.84
C ILE A 349 8.40 -18.12 -23.34
N THR A 350 8.53 -19.44 -23.23
CA THR A 350 7.53 -20.30 -22.61
C THR A 350 7.99 -20.70 -21.22
N LEU A 351 7.13 -20.50 -20.22
CA LEU A 351 7.31 -20.97 -18.85
C LEU A 351 6.64 -22.34 -18.72
N VAL A 352 7.28 -23.30 -18.04
CA VAL A 352 6.63 -24.57 -17.67
C VAL A 352 6.05 -24.44 -16.27
N ALA A 353 4.74 -24.61 -16.18
CA ALA A 353 4.01 -24.77 -14.95
C ALA A 353 3.83 -26.26 -14.66
N SER A 354 4.08 -26.68 -13.42
CA SER A 354 3.95 -28.07 -13.00
C SER A 354 2.95 -28.17 -11.84
N ASP A 355 1.88 -28.96 -11.99
CA ASP A 355 0.99 -29.31 -10.89
C ASP A 355 0.73 -30.82 -10.87
N LYS A 356 1.06 -31.48 -9.75
CA LYS A 356 0.71 -32.88 -9.44
C LYS A 356 0.80 -33.88 -10.63
N ASN A 357 1.89 -33.80 -11.42
CA ASN A 357 2.25 -34.62 -12.59
C ASN A 357 1.75 -34.14 -13.96
N GLU A 358 1.08 -32.99 -14.06
CA GLU A 358 0.78 -32.33 -15.33
C GLU A 358 1.72 -31.14 -15.55
N THR A 359 2.41 -31.14 -16.69
CA THR A 359 3.22 -30.00 -17.15
C THR A 359 2.45 -29.25 -18.22
N ARG A 360 2.27 -27.95 -18.03
CA ARG A 360 1.59 -27.06 -18.96
C ARG A 360 2.48 -25.88 -19.31
N ASN A 361 2.41 -25.46 -20.57
CA ASN A 361 3.20 -24.35 -21.09
C ASN A 361 2.39 -23.06 -20.98
N ILE A 362 2.94 -22.06 -20.29
CA ILE A 362 2.34 -20.73 -20.15
C ILE A 362 3.27 -19.73 -20.86
N PRO A 363 2.75 -18.84 -21.72
CA PRO A 363 3.57 -17.78 -22.29
C PRO A 363 4.05 -16.81 -21.20
N GLU A 364 5.34 -16.47 -21.25
CA GLU A 364 5.85 -15.25 -20.62
C GLU A 364 5.22 -14.03 -21.32
N ARG A 365 5.39 -12.85 -20.72
CA ARG A 365 4.68 -11.65 -21.13
C ARG A 365 5.49 -10.40 -20.94
N ASP A 366 5.21 -9.44 -21.81
CA ASP A 366 5.57 -8.05 -21.62
C ASP A 366 4.45 -7.35 -20.82
N ASN A 367 4.77 -6.95 -19.58
CA ASN A 367 3.84 -6.25 -18.69
C ASN A 367 4.03 -4.73 -18.67
N HIS A 368 4.84 -4.16 -19.58
CA HIS A 368 5.02 -2.71 -19.64
C HIS A 368 3.70 -2.02 -20.06
N GLY A 369 3.49 -0.81 -19.54
CA GLY A 369 2.30 -0.01 -19.75
C GLY A 369 1.04 -0.49 -19.03
N ARG A 370 1.16 -1.43 -18.09
CA ARG A 370 0.01 -2.01 -17.40
C ARG A 370 -0.26 -1.38 -16.04
N THR A 371 -1.54 -1.18 -15.74
CA THR A 371 -2.07 -0.82 -14.43
C THR A 371 -2.80 -2.03 -13.84
N TYR A 372 -2.38 -2.47 -12.66
CA TYR A 372 -2.96 -3.58 -11.93
C TYR A 372 -3.75 -3.09 -10.71
N VAL A 373 -5.00 -3.52 -10.61
CA VAL A 373 -5.86 -3.30 -9.43
C VAL A 373 -6.02 -4.61 -8.69
N TYR A 374 -5.45 -4.69 -7.50
CA TYR A 374 -5.64 -5.84 -6.62
C TYR A 374 -6.57 -5.46 -5.49
N PHE A 375 -7.60 -6.29 -5.30
CA PHE A 375 -8.66 -6.01 -4.35
C PHE A 375 -8.96 -7.23 -3.47
N ASN A 376 -9.52 -6.95 -2.30
CA ASN A 376 -9.86 -7.94 -1.28
C ASN A 376 -11.31 -7.71 -0.81
N PRO A 377 -12.25 -8.64 -1.06
CA PRO A 377 -13.63 -8.56 -0.59
C PRO A 377 -13.76 -8.50 0.95
N HIS A 378 -12.74 -8.96 1.69
CA HIS A 378 -12.74 -8.98 3.15
C HIS A 378 -12.16 -7.71 3.76
N ASP A 379 -11.66 -6.79 2.94
CA ASP A 379 -11.12 -5.53 3.40
C ASP A 379 -12.24 -4.63 3.93
N ARG A 380 -12.43 -4.66 5.24
CA ARG A 380 -13.48 -3.89 5.91
C ARG A 380 -13.25 -2.39 5.77
N VAL A 381 -12.00 -1.91 5.82
CA VAL A 381 -11.75 -0.46 5.68
C VAL A 381 -12.27 -0.01 4.31
N MET A 382 -11.86 -0.70 3.25
CA MET A 382 -12.21 -0.34 1.88
C MET A 382 -13.68 -0.64 1.51
N GLY A 383 -14.30 -1.61 2.18
CA GLY A 383 -15.71 -2.02 2.03
C GLY A 383 -16.70 -1.26 2.90
N SER A 384 -16.25 -0.31 3.72
CA SER A 384 -17.16 0.57 4.46
C SER A 384 -17.92 1.52 3.52
N LEU A 385 -19.18 1.84 3.86
CA LEU A 385 -20.08 2.70 3.07
C LEU A 385 -19.49 4.07 2.68
N PRO A 386 -18.68 4.76 3.50
CA PRO A 386 -18.03 6.01 3.09
C PRO A 386 -17.05 5.83 1.91
N LEU A 387 -16.54 4.62 1.70
CA LEU A 387 -15.52 4.32 0.69
C LEU A 387 -16.07 3.48 -0.46
N HIS A 388 -16.51 2.25 -0.20
CA HIS A 388 -16.91 1.27 -1.24
C HIS A 388 -15.97 1.27 -2.45
N SER A 389 -14.69 1.24 -2.16
CA SER A 389 -13.65 1.60 -3.14
C SER A 389 -13.31 0.46 -4.11
N VAL A 390 -12.55 0.78 -5.16
CA VAL A 390 -12.02 -0.24 -6.09
C VAL A 390 -11.08 -1.23 -5.40
N GLY A 391 -10.51 -0.89 -4.24
CA GLY A 391 -9.71 -1.77 -3.41
C GLY A 391 -10.49 -2.89 -2.71
N TRP A 392 -11.80 -2.73 -2.59
CA TRP A 392 -12.69 -3.74 -2.02
C TRP A 392 -13.34 -4.61 -3.09
N GLN A 393 -13.91 -3.98 -4.13
CA GLN A 393 -14.74 -4.67 -5.13
C GLN A 393 -14.15 -4.74 -6.55
N GLY A 394 -12.97 -4.15 -6.77
CA GLY A 394 -12.41 -3.99 -8.11
C GLY A 394 -13.34 -3.20 -9.02
N PHE A 395 -13.54 -3.69 -10.23
CA PHE A 395 -14.48 -3.18 -11.21
C PHE A 395 -15.59 -4.22 -11.43
N PRO A 396 -16.73 -4.12 -10.72
CA PRO A 396 -17.79 -5.12 -10.78
C PRO A 396 -18.47 -5.18 -12.14
N ASN A 397 -18.92 -6.38 -12.50
CA ASN A 397 -19.81 -6.58 -13.64
C ASN A 397 -21.18 -5.96 -13.37
N ASP A 398 -21.90 -5.60 -14.43
CA ASP A 398 -23.31 -5.20 -14.30
C ASP A 398 -24.23 -6.39 -13.92
N GLU A 399 -25.50 -6.13 -13.66
CA GLU A 399 -26.52 -7.15 -13.31
C GLU A 399 -26.67 -8.26 -14.37
N LYS A 400 -26.29 -7.99 -15.62
CA LYS A 400 -26.33 -8.96 -16.73
C LYS A 400 -25.03 -9.76 -16.83
N GLY A 401 -24.03 -9.43 -16.02
CA GLY A 401 -22.70 -10.02 -16.01
C GLY A 401 -21.81 -9.49 -17.13
N ASN A 402 -22.05 -8.29 -17.65
CA ASN A 402 -21.14 -7.63 -18.58
C ASN A 402 -19.99 -6.96 -17.79
N PRO A 403 -18.74 -7.02 -18.28
CA PRO A 403 -17.62 -6.34 -17.64
C PRO A 403 -17.80 -4.83 -17.52
N HIS A 404 -17.23 -4.26 -16.46
CA HIS A 404 -17.20 -2.82 -16.23
C HIS A 404 -16.64 -2.05 -17.45
N PRO A 405 -17.20 -0.88 -17.82
CA PRO A 405 -16.75 -0.11 -18.98
C PRO A 405 -15.25 0.16 -19.01
N LEU A 406 -14.64 0.58 -17.89
CA LEU A 406 -13.18 0.81 -17.82
C LEU A 406 -12.34 -0.43 -18.17
N ILE A 407 -12.76 -1.63 -17.81
CA ILE A 407 -12.05 -2.88 -18.16
C ILE A 407 -12.09 -3.12 -19.67
N THR A 408 -13.21 -2.78 -20.32
CA THR A 408 -13.35 -2.95 -21.77
C THR A 408 -12.67 -1.84 -22.56
N GLN A 409 -12.73 -0.59 -22.08
CA GLN A 409 -12.06 0.57 -22.67
C GLN A 409 -10.53 0.42 -22.64
N HIS A 410 -9.97 -0.01 -21.51
CA HIS A 410 -8.53 -0.13 -21.29
C HIS A 410 -8.01 -1.56 -21.49
N LYS A 411 -8.61 -2.31 -22.41
CA LYS A 411 -8.22 -3.69 -22.68
C LYS A 411 -6.74 -3.75 -23.09
N GLY A 412 -5.95 -4.54 -22.35
CA GLY A 412 -4.51 -4.67 -22.55
C GLY A 412 -3.66 -3.75 -21.66
N TYR A 413 -4.28 -2.81 -20.94
CA TYR A 413 -3.59 -1.85 -20.07
C TYR A 413 -4.16 -1.81 -18.64
N LEU A 414 -5.42 -2.20 -18.42
CA LEU A 414 -6.02 -2.33 -17.09
C LEU A 414 -6.29 -3.79 -16.76
N PHE A 415 -5.74 -4.25 -15.64
CA PHE A 415 -5.88 -5.62 -15.16
C PHE A 415 -6.32 -5.64 -13.70
N GLN A 416 -7.10 -6.64 -13.31
CA GLN A 416 -7.50 -6.82 -11.91
C GLN A 416 -7.37 -8.27 -11.46
N ARG A 417 -7.05 -8.43 -10.18
CA ARG A 417 -7.05 -9.71 -9.46
C ARG A 417 -7.73 -9.56 -8.11
N MET A 418 -8.38 -10.63 -7.68
CA MET A 418 -9.01 -10.74 -6.37
C MET A 418 -8.22 -11.72 -5.52
N LEU A 419 -7.98 -11.38 -4.25
CA LEU A 419 -7.58 -12.35 -3.23
C LEU A 419 -8.70 -12.42 -2.21
N ALA A 420 -9.30 -13.59 -2.08
CA ALA A 420 -10.46 -13.82 -1.23
C ALA A 420 -10.44 -15.24 -0.71
N ARG A 421 -11.21 -15.49 0.35
CA ARG A 421 -11.31 -16.83 0.93
C ARG A 421 -11.90 -17.81 -0.07
N ASN A 422 -11.34 -19.03 -0.09
CA ASN A 422 -11.75 -20.11 -0.98
C ASN A 422 -11.89 -19.72 -2.46
N THR A 423 -11.14 -18.72 -2.93
CA THR A 423 -11.16 -18.29 -4.33
C THR A 423 -9.74 -18.34 -4.88
N PRO A 424 -9.47 -19.10 -5.96
CA PRO A 424 -8.12 -19.24 -6.46
C PRO A 424 -7.63 -17.92 -7.07
N CYS A 425 -6.33 -17.65 -6.96
CA CYS A 425 -5.72 -16.42 -7.47
C CYS A 425 -4.55 -16.75 -8.39
N GLY A 426 -4.51 -16.10 -9.56
CA GLY A 426 -3.49 -16.38 -10.58
C GLY A 426 -3.87 -17.44 -11.60
N ILE A 427 -5.12 -17.93 -11.60
CA ILE A 427 -5.66 -18.81 -12.64
C ILE A 427 -5.92 -18.06 -13.96
N ALA A 428 -6.31 -18.77 -15.01
CA ALA A 428 -6.73 -18.18 -16.28
C ALA A 428 -7.90 -17.18 -16.09
N PRO A 429 -8.01 -16.15 -16.96
CA PRO A 429 -9.05 -15.14 -16.86
C PRO A 429 -10.47 -15.73 -16.76
N GLU A 430 -11.28 -15.21 -15.82
CA GLU A 430 -12.66 -15.63 -15.59
C GLU A 430 -13.59 -14.41 -15.57
N SER A 431 -14.48 -14.36 -16.56
CA SER A 431 -15.45 -13.29 -16.80
C SER A 431 -16.44 -13.04 -15.67
N LYS A 432 -16.79 -14.07 -14.89
CA LYS A 432 -17.85 -14.01 -13.87
C LYS A 432 -17.38 -14.63 -12.56
N THR A 433 -16.26 -14.14 -12.05
CA THR A 433 -15.75 -14.58 -10.74
C THR A 433 -16.73 -14.13 -9.65
N PRO A 434 -17.21 -15.02 -8.76
CA PRO A 434 -18.14 -14.66 -7.70
C PRO A 434 -17.56 -13.63 -6.74
N PHE A 435 -18.34 -12.59 -6.39
CA PHE A 435 -17.97 -11.59 -5.38
C PHE A 435 -19.02 -11.51 -4.27
N GLY A 436 -20.29 -11.26 -4.64
CA GLY A 436 -21.37 -11.07 -3.65
C GLY A 436 -21.80 -12.33 -2.91
N ARG A 437 -21.32 -13.50 -3.36
CA ARG A 437 -21.40 -14.78 -2.66
C ARG A 437 -20.14 -15.57 -2.97
N LEU A 438 -19.24 -15.67 -2.01
CA LEU A 438 -18.01 -16.43 -2.16
C LEU A 438 -18.29 -17.95 -2.17
N PRO A 439 -17.38 -18.76 -2.75
CA PRO A 439 -17.63 -20.19 -2.98
C PRO A 439 -17.73 -21.05 -1.71
N ASP A 440 -17.34 -20.54 -0.55
CA ASP A 440 -17.31 -21.27 0.72
C ASP A 440 -18.67 -21.43 1.41
N GLY A 441 -19.69 -20.70 0.95
CA GLY A 441 -21.01 -20.69 1.55
C GLY A 441 -21.09 -19.98 2.91
N LYS A 442 -20.03 -19.26 3.32
CA LYS A 442 -20.04 -18.44 4.53
C LYS A 442 -20.70 -17.07 4.26
N PRO A 443 -21.28 -16.43 5.28
CA PRO A 443 -21.64 -15.01 5.28
C PRO A 443 -20.57 -14.12 4.65
N PHE A 444 -20.95 -13.07 3.90
CA PHE A 444 -19.95 -12.18 3.27
C PHE A 444 -19.02 -11.58 4.34
N TRP A 445 -19.60 -10.89 5.32
CA TRP A 445 -18.91 -10.50 6.55
C TRP A 445 -18.90 -11.65 7.56
N ASP A 446 -17.73 -11.94 8.11
CA ASP A 446 -17.47 -13.08 9.00
C ASP A 446 -18.14 -12.99 10.39
N ASP A 447 -18.73 -11.84 10.72
CA ASP A 447 -19.40 -11.57 12.01
C ASP A 447 -20.94 -11.68 11.93
N GLU A 448 -21.52 -12.20 10.84
CA GLU A 448 -22.96 -12.40 10.73
C GLU A 448 -23.49 -13.32 11.87
N GLY A 449 -24.46 -12.80 12.62
CA GLY A 449 -25.08 -13.51 13.75
C GLY A 449 -24.34 -13.37 15.09
N ASP A 450 -23.20 -12.66 15.14
CA ASP A 450 -22.48 -12.35 16.38
C ASP A 450 -23.17 -11.23 17.18
N GLU A 451 -23.06 -11.27 18.52
CA GLU A 451 -23.65 -10.22 19.39
C GLU A 451 -23.08 -8.83 19.09
N TYR A 452 -21.82 -8.76 18.65
CA TYR A 452 -21.13 -7.53 18.34
C TYR A 452 -21.09 -7.24 16.84
N GLN A 453 -21.85 -7.97 16.02
CA GLN A 453 -21.89 -7.83 14.55
C GLN A 453 -21.92 -6.36 14.11
N SER A 454 -21.10 -6.06 13.10
CA SER A 454 -21.02 -4.74 12.49
C SER A 454 -22.34 -4.39 11.78
N SER A 455 -22.76 -3.13 11.79
CA SER A 455 -24.04 -2.76 11.21
C SER A 455 -24.02 -2.87 9.68
N GLY A 456 -25.14 -3.32 9.11
CA GLY A 456 -25.37 -3.26 7.66
C GLY A 456 -25.49 -1.83 7.12
N PHE A 457 -25.48 -0.80 7.98
CA PHE A 457 -25.41 0.60 7.55
C PHE A 457 -23.97 1.01 7.23
N VAL A 458 -23.01 0.65 8.08
CA VAL A 458 -21.59 0.96 7.84
C VAL A 458 -20.95 -0.04 6.89
N TYR A 459 -21.33 -1.31 7.01
CA TYR A 459 -20.79 -2.44 6.25
C TYR A 459 -21.91 -3.18 5.51
N PRO A 460 -22.51 -2.58 4.48
CA PRO A 460 -23.57 -3.23 3.73
C PRO A 460 -23.02 -4.43 2.95
N ASP A 461 -23.82 -5.49 2.86
CA ASP A 461 -23.50 -6.62 2.00
C ASP A 461 -23.59 -6.21 0.52
N PRO A 462 -22.67 -6.70 -0.33
CA PRO A 462 -22.83 -6.55 -1.77
C PRO A 462 -24.03 -7.36 -2.29
N PRO A 463 -24.63 -6.97 -3.42
CA PRO A 463 -25.67 -7.77 -4.05
C PRO A 463 -25.18 -9.20 -4.35
N HIS A 464 -25.97 -10.21 -3.97
CA HIS A 464 -25.58 -11.62 -4.16
C HIS A 464 -25.26 -12.03 -5.60
N TRP A 465 -25.78 -11.31 -6.60
CA TRP A 465 -25.51 -11.55 -8.01
C TRP A 465 -24.16 -10.97 -8.48
N GLN A 466 -23.52 -10.11 -7.67
CA GLN A 466 -22.33 -9.39 -8.06
C GLN A 466 -21.18 -10.36 -8.39
N THR A 467 -20.64 -10.17 -9.59
CA THR A 467 -19.46 -10.88 -10.09
C THR A 467 -18.45 -9.88 -10.60
N VAL A 468 -17.20 -10.30 -10.77
CA VAL A 468 -16.12 -9.46 -11.29
C VAL A 468 -15.41 -10.21 -12.42
N PHE A 469 -15.02 -9.51 -13.49
CA PHE A 469 -14.15 -10.05 -14.52
C PHE A 469 -12.68 -10.01 -14.06
N ILE A 470 -12.13 -11.14 -13.66
CA ILE A 470 -10.68 -11.29 -13.43
C ILE A 470 -10.02 -11.50 -14.79
N ASN A 471 -9.37 -10.46 -15.30
CA ASN A 471 -8.84 -10.41 -16.66
C ASN A 471 -7.32 -10.59 -16.76
N ALA A 472 -6.62 -10.59 -15.62
CA ALA A 472 -5.18 -10.82 -15.56
C ALA A 472 -4.83 -12.27 -15.92
N GLU A 473 -3.74 -12.45 -16.66
CA GLU A 473 -3.34 -13.73 -17.22
C GLU A 473 -2.95 -14.74 -16.15
N GLU A 474 -2.94 -16.02 -16.52
CA GLU A 474 -2.56 -17.09 -15.62
C GLU A 474 -1.07 -17.03 -15.23
N VAL A 475 -0.72 -17.37 -14.00
CA VAL A 475 0.66 -17.48 -13.52
C VAL A 475 1.08 -18.96 -13.41
N PRO A 476 2.40 -19.28 -13.40
CA PRO A 476 2.84 -20.67 -13.38
C PRO A 476 2.39 -21.47 -12.15
N GLU A 477 2.31 -20.81 -10.99
CA GLU A 477 1.89 -21.44 -9.74
C GLU A 477 0.77 -20.63 -9.08
N PRO A 478 -0.48 -20.76 -9.56
CA PRO A 478 -1.62 -20.08 -8.95
C PRO A 478 -1.79 -20.48 -7.49
N ILE A 479 -2.30 -19.57 -6.67
CA ILE A 479 -2.72 -19.87 -5.30
C ILE A 479 -4.04 -20.63 -5.37
N LYS A 480 -4.07 -21.78 -4.71
CA LYS A 480 -5.22 -22.68 -4.73
C LYS A 480 -6.28 -22.24 -3.71
N GLU A 481 -7.53 -22.63 -3.95
CA GLU A 481 -8.66 -22.34 -3.07
C GLU A 481 -8.41 -22.78 -1.61
N ASN A 482 -7.83 -23.96 -1.42
CA ASN A 482 -7.53 -24.51 -0.10
C ASN A 482 -6.37 -23.81 0.62
N GLU A 483 -5.50 -23.10 -0.11
CA GLU A 483 -4.47 -22.26 0.50
C GLU A 483 -5.05 -20.93 1.03
N LEU A 484 -6.30 -20.62 0.65
CA LEU A 484 -7.02 -19.41 1.02
C LEU A 484 -8.28 -19.71 1.86
N SER A 485 -8.44 -20.91 2.42
CA SER A 485 -9.62 -21.24 3.22
C SER A 485 -9.77 -20.42 4.50
N ASP A 486 -8.63 -20.01 5.06
CA ASP A 486 -8.51 -19.23 6.30
C ASP A 486 -7.81 -17.89 6.03
N PHE A 487 -8.12 -17.30 4.86
CA PHE A 487 -7.46 -16.07 4.39
C PHE A 487 -7.87 -14.83 5.20
N ASP A 488 -9.16 -14.66 5.49
CA ASP A 488 -9.71 -13.63 6.37
C ASP A 488 -9.62 -14.05 7.84
N LYS A 489 -9.43 -13.06 8.71
CA LYS A 489 -9.40 -13.27 10.16
C LYS A 489 -10.74 -12.89 10.76
N THR A 490 -11.12 -13.59 11.83
CA THR A 490 -12.35 -13.31 12.56
C THR A 490 -12.11 -13.02 14.03
N ARG A 491 -12.94 -12.13 14.61
CA ARG A 491 -13.05 -11.95 16.07
C ARG A 491 -14.14 -12.83 16.68
N VAL A 492 -14.99 -13.48 15.88
CA VAL A 492 -16.13 -14.25 16.39
C VAL A 492 -15.64 -15.33 17.36
N GLY A 493 -16.28 -15.41 18.53
CA GLY A 493 -15.87 -16.31 19.60
C GLY A 493 -14.68 -15.83 20.43
N ALA A 494 -14.14 -14.64 20.16
CA ALA A 494 -13.20 -13.99 21.06
C ALA A 494 -13.89 -13.56 22.36
N GLU A 495 -13.11 -13.41 23.41
CA GLU A 495 -13.62 -12.96 24.70
C GLU A 495 -13.80 -11.45 24.75
N HIS A 496 -15.06 -11.01 24.75
CA HIS A 496 -15.46 -9.61 24.92
C HIS A 496 -15.74 -9.34 26.40
N GLY A 497 -14.78 -8.79 27.13
CA GLY A 497 -14.95 -8.54 28.57
C GLY A 497 -13.67 -8.12 29.28
N PRO A 498 -13.68 -8.03 30.62
CA PRO A 498 -12.53 -7.58 31.40
C PRO A 498 -11.37 -8.59 31.45
N GLN A 499 -11.48 -9.75 30.79
CA GLN A 499 -10.37 -10.70 30.70
C GLN A 499 -9.35 -10.22 29.66
N GLU A 500 -8.12 -10.08 30.12
CA GLU A 500 -6.97 -9.59 29.34
C GLU A 500 -6.47 -10.66 28.35
N LYS A 501 -7.19 -10.87 27.24
CA LYS A 501 -6.82 -11.87 26.22
C LYS A 501 -6.79 -11.32 24.79
N ASN A 502 -7.96 -10.92 24.26
CA ASN A 502 -8.13 -10.63 22.82
C ASN A 502 -8.29 -9.13 22.52
N GLY A 503 -8.22 -8.29 23.55
CA GLY A 503 -8.41 -6.86 23.39
C GLY A 503 -7.27 -6.20 22.61
N TRP A 504 -7.58 -5.07 21.98
CA TRP A 504 -6.69 -4.26 21.15
C TRP A 504 -5.35 -3.95 21.84
N GLY A 505 -5.38 -3.53 23.11
CA GLY A 505 -4.18 -3.18 23.88
C GLY A 505 -3.56 -4.33 24.67
N GLU A 506 -4.16 -5.53 24.61
CA GLU A 506 -3.72 -6.70 25.37
C GLU A 506 -2.52 -7.39 24.73
N ARG A 507 -1.82 -8.21 25.53
CA ARG A 507 -0.71 -9.04 25.04
C ARG A 507 -1.18 -10.45 24.74
N ASP A 508 -0.79 -10.98 23.58
CA ASP A 508 -0.97 -12.38 23.26
C ASP A 508 -0.18 -13.22 24.27
N PRO A 509 -0.83 -14.10 25.05
CA PRO A 509 -0.16 -14.92 26.06
C PRO A 509 0.92 -15.86 25.50
N LYS A 510 0.83 -16.23 24.21
CA LYS A 510 1.79 -17.12 23.53
C LYS A 510 3.04 -16.39 23.10
N THR A 511 2.90 -15.15 22.62
CA THR A 511 4.01 -14.40 22.03
C THR A 511 4.59 -13.36 22.98
N GLY A 512 3.80 -12.88 23.95
CA GLY A 512 4.13 -11.79 24.86
C GLY A 512 4.05 -10.40 24.23
N TYR A 513 3.77 -10.29 22.93
CA TYR A 513 3.59 -9.02 22.22
C TYR A 513 2.16 -8.53 22.32
N LYS A 514 1.96 -7.22 22.14
CA LYS A 514 0.61 -6.66 22.02
C LYS A 514 -0.09 -7.22 20.79
N ASN A 515 -1.40 -7.40 20.91
CA ASN A 515 -2.27 -7.85 19.81
C ASN A 515 -2.24 -6.85 18.64
N ASP A 516 -2.01 -5.57 18.94
CA ASP A 516 -1.81 -4.49 17.99
C ASP A 516 -0.67 -3.58 18.46
N ASP A 517 0.25 -3.24 17.56
CA ASP A 517 1.45 -2.45 17.85
C ASP A 517 1.19 -0.94 17.83
N THR A 518 -0.01 -0.49 17.44
CA THR A 518 -0.37 0.92 17.39
C THR A 518 -1.03 1.43 18.67
N TYR A 519 -1.65 0.55 19.48
CA TYR A 519 -2.41 0.91 20.69
C TYR A 519 -1.72 1.96 21.57
N ASP A 520 -0.42 1.81 21.82
CA ASP A 520 0.35 2.70 22.70
C ASP A 520 0.43 4.14 22.20
N ASN A 521 0.40 4.33 20.87
CA ASN A 521 0.40 5.65 20.26
C ASN A 521 -1.00 6.31 20.31
N PHE A 522 -2.05 5.53 20.59
CA PHE A 522 -3.45 5.96 20.49
C PHE A 522 -4.13 6.14 21.84
N ILE A 523 -3.87 5.32 22.86
CA ILE A 523 -4.55 5.36 24.17
C ILE A 523 -4.55 6.76 24.81
N ASN A 524 -3.54 7.54 24.47
CA ASN A 524 -3.27 8.89 24.95
C ASN A 524 -4.23 9.93 24.38
N LEU A 525 -4.78 9.64 23.20
CA LEU A 525 -5.59 10.52 22.38
C LEU A 525 -7.08 10.41 22.72
N TYR A 526 -7.50 9.30 23.32
CA TYR A 526 -8.89 9.09 23.69
C TYR A 526 -9.30 9.97 24.87
N PRO A 527 -10.47 10.64 24.79
CA PRO A 527 -10.98 11.48 25.86
C PRO A 527 -11.40 10.65 27.07
N ASP A 528 -11.28 11.27 28.25
CA ASP A 528 -11.71 10.70 29.52
C ASP A 528 -13.25 10.74 29.62
N GLN A 529 -13.86 9.64 30.06
CA GLN A 529 -15.29 9.52 30.31
C GLN A 529 -15.69 9.90 31.75
N ASP A 530 -16.97 10.28 31.93
CA ASP A 530 -17.57 10.50 33.25
C ASP A 530 -18.07 9.16 33.82
N ILE A 531 -17.52 8.76 34.96
CA ILE A 531 -17.94 7.57 35.72
C ILE A 531 -18.97 7.98 36.76
N VAL A 532 -20.11 7.30 36.78
CA VAL A 532 -21.14 7.48 37.82
C VAL A 532 -20.64 6.85 39.12
N ILE A 533 -20.46 7.70 40.15
CA ILE A 533 -19.99 7.30 41.49
C ILE A 533 -21.09 7.32 42.55
N GLY A 534 -22.31 7.71 42.17
CA GLY A 534 -23.46 7.71 43.04
C GLY A 534 -24.65 8.43 42.43
N VAL A 535 -25.71 8.56 43.22
CA VAL A 535 -26.92 9.28 42.84
C VAL A 535 -27.34 10.24 43.94
N LYS A 536 -27.65 11.49 43.58
CA LYS A 536 -28.19 12.48 44.51
C LYS A 536 -29.70 12.56 44.34
N LYS A 537 -30.45 12.32 45.41
CA LYS A 537 -31.90 12.58 45.45
C LYS A 537 -32.14 14.08 45.68
N GLN A 538 -32.91 14.73 44.80
CA GLN A 538 -33.48 16.06 45.11
C GLN A 538 -34.66 15.89 46.09
N SER A 539 -34.83 16.84 47.01
CA SER A 539 -35.66 16.76 48.22
C SER A 539 -37.16 16.49 48.00
N GLU A 540 -37.79 15.90 49.03
CA GLU A 540 -39.19 15.46 49.16
C GLU A 540 -40.26 16.58 49.16
N TYR A 541 -40.28 17.48 48.18
CA TYR A 541 -41.45 18.35 47.97
C TYR A 541 -41.78 18.45 46.48
N GLY A 542 -42.48 17.43 45.97
CA GLY A 542 -43.03 17.40 44.61
C GLY A 542 -43.00 16.01 43.99
N THR A 543 -44.10 15.59 43.38
CA THR A 543 -44.51 14.21 43.04
C THR A 543 -43.68 13.45 41.99
N TYR A 544 -42.44 13.85 41.70
CA TYR A 544 -41.48 13.06 40.92
C TYR A 544 -40.06 13.36 41.42
N GLY A 545 -39.50 12.46 42.25
CA GLY A 545 -38.13 12.60 42.72
C GLY A 545 -37.14 12.43 41.57
N SER A 546 -36.60 13.53 41.05
CA SER A 546 -35.54 13.49 40.04
C SER A 546 -34.24 13.00 40.68
N VAL A 547 -33.65 11.96 40.10
CA VAL A 547 -32.38 11.38 40.51
C VAL A 547 -31.30 11.92 39.58
N THR A 548 -30.34 12.68 40.11
CA THR A 548 -29.21 13.15 39.31
C THR A 548 -27.98 12.27 39.58
N PRO A 549 -27.35 11.69 38.55
CA PRO A 549 -26.11 10.94 38.71
C PRO A 549 -24.99 11.90 39.18
N VAL A 550 -24.23 11.48 40.18
CA VAL A 550 -22.98 12.14 40.58
C VAL A 550 -21.86 11.47 39.83
N THR A 551 -21.08 12.24 39.08
CA THR A 551 -20.01 11.72 38.23
C THR A 551 -18.64 12.27 38.64
N ARG A 552 -17.58 11.53 38.29
CA ARG A 552 -16.20 12.02 38.24
C ARG A 552 -15.57 11.63 36.91
N LYS A 553 -14.49 12.29 36.51
CA LYS A 553 -13.67 11.82 35.39
C LYS A 553 -13.01 10.48 35.73
N GLU A 554 -12.94 9.59 34.74
CA GLU A 554 -12.17 8.36 34.83
C GLU A 554 -10.69 8.66 35.04
N THR A 555 -10.02 7.76 35.75
CA THR A 555 -8.55 7.76 35.85
C THR A 555 -7.93 7.16 34.59
N PHE A 556 -6.64 7.40 34.36
CA PHE A 556 -5.96 6.79 33.21
C PHE A 556 -6.01 5.26 33.26
N ASP A 557 -5.85 4.64 34.43
CA ASP A 557 -5.92 3.17 34.57
C ASP A 557 -7.32 2.63 34.26
N GLU A 558 -8.38 3.40 34.55
CA GLU A 558 -9.74 3.05 34.16
C GLU A 558 -9.94 3.19 32.65
N LYS A 559 -9.39 4.24 32.04
CA LYS A 559 -9.40 4.45 30.60
C LYS A 559 -8.63 3.36 29.84
N ASP A 560 -7.41 3.05 30.28
CA ASP A 560 -6.57 1.98 29.75
C ASP A 560 -7.36 0.68 29.74
N ARG A 561 -7.87 0.25 30.90
CA ARG A 561 -8.69 -0.96 31.04
C ARG A 561 -9.92 -0.98 30.13
N ARG A 562 -10.62 0.15 30.00
CA ARG A 562 -11.81 0.29 29.15
C ARG A 562 -11.49 0.14 27.66
N ILE A 563 -10.36 0.68 27.20
CA ILE A 563 -10.01 0.72 25.78
C ILE A 563 -9.21 -0.52 25.36
N ARG A 564 -8.26 -0.98 26.19
CA ARG A 564 -7.42 -2.13 25.87
C ARG A 564 -8.21 -3.41 25.69
N SER A 565 -9.34 -3.57 26.39
CA SER A 565 -10.19 -4.76 26.32
C SER A 565 -11.14 -4.78 25.11
N TYR A 566 -11.16 -3.72 24.29
CA TYR A 566 -11.98 -3.70 23.08
C TYR A 566 -11.44 -4.72 22.06
N VAL A 567 -12.25 -5.68 21.67
CA VAL A 567 -11.89 -6.67 20.64
C VAL A 567 -12.22 -6.09 19.27
N ALA A 568 -11.19 -5.59 18.58
CA ALA A 568 -11.33 -5.03 17.25
C ALA A 568 -11.66 -6.11 16.21
N GLN A 569 -12.47 -5.75 15.23
CA GLN A 569 -12.69 -6.60 14.06
C GLN A 569 -11.44 -6.54 13.16
N PRO A 570 -10.85 -7.68 12.78
CA PRO A 570 -9.76 -7.70 11.82
C PRO A 570 -10.16 -6.97 10.53
N THR A 571 -9.26 -6.12 10.05
CA THR A 571 -9.56 -5.25 8.91
C THR A 571 -9.32 -5.93 7.56
N ASP A 572 -8.47 -6.97 7.57
CA ASP A 572 -7.87 -7.63 6.40
C ASP A 572 -7.27 -6.66 5.35
N HIS A 573 -6.98 -5.42 5.77
CA HIS A 573 -6.62 -4.33 4.87
C HIS A 573 -5.22 -4.48 4.27
N SER A 574 -4.23 -4.85 5.10
CA SER A 574 -2.84 -5.06 4.66
C SER A 574 -2.52 -6.50 4.28
N THR A 575 -3.55 -7.34 4.08
CA THR A 575 -3.36 -8.78 3.76
C THR A 575 -2.77 -9.00 2.38
N LEU A 576 -3.14 -8.22 1.36
CA LEU A 576 -2.57 -8.33 0.02
C LEU A 576 -1.05 -8.15 0.02
N PRO A 577 -0.49 -7.00 0.43
CA PRO A 577 0.97 -6.80 0.40
C PRO A 577 1.73 -7.68 1.41
N SER A 578 1.06 -8.17 2.46
CA SER A 578 1.67 -9.05 3.46
C SER A 578 1.61 -10.54 3.11
N ASN A 579 0.81 -10.94 2.11
CA ASN A 579 0.67 -12.34 1.72
C ASN A 579 1.87 -12.79 0.88
N LEU A 580 2.74 -13.59 1.48
CA LEU A 580 3.99 -14.04 0.86
C LEU A 580 3.76 -14.84 -0.43
N ASN A 581 2.76 -15.73 -0.44
CA ASN A 581 2.44 -16.52 -1.61
C ASN A 581 1.91 -15.65 -2.75
N PHE A 582 1.08 -14.65 -2.45
CA PHE A 582 0.57 -13.71 -3.44
C PHE A 582 1.69 -12.88 -4.06
N MET A 583 2.55 -12.30 -3.22
CA MET A 583 3.67 -11.49 -3.69
C MET A 583 4.68 -12.33 -4.52
N ALA A 584 4.99 -13.56 -4.08
CA ALA A 584 5.97 -14.41 -4.75
C ALA A 584 5.44 -15.13 -6.00
N ARG A 585 4.19 -15.59 -5.99
CA ARG A 585 3.65 -16.44 -7.07
C ARG A 585 2.79 -15.69 -8.08
N VAL A 586 2.21 -14.55 -7.68
CA VAL A 586 1.32 -13.75 -8.53
C VAL A 586 1.98 -12.44 -8.92
N VAL A 587 2.26 -11.57 -7.95
CA VAL A 587 2.76 -10.21 -8.22
C VAL A 587 4.12 -10.25 -8.94
N ALA A 588 5.03 -11.14 -8.55
CA ALA A 588 6.32 -11.30 -9.21
C ALA A 588 6.24 -11.64 -10.71
N TYR A 589 5.14 -12.26 -11.17
CA TYR A 589 4.89 -12.59 -12.58
C TYR A 589 4.11 -11.50 -13.33
N ASP A 590 3.42 -10.62 -12.62
CA ASP A 590 2.76 -9.44 -13.18
C ASP A 590 3.73 -8.26 -13.34
N LEU A 591 4.91 -8.29 -12.70
CA LEU A 591 5.95 -7.28 -12.87
C LEU A 591 6.46 -7.22 -14.33
N PRO A 592 6.67 -6.03 -14.91
CA PRO A 592 7.50 -5.89 -16.10
C PRO A 592 8.96 -6.17 -15.75
N ILE A 593 9.68 -6.82 -16.65
CA ILE A 593 11.10 -7.14 -16.51
C ILE A 593 11.87 -6.48 -17.64
N GLY A 594 12.99 -5.83 -17.35
CA GLY A 594 13.83 -5.24 -18.40
C GLY A 594 15.17 -4.72 -17.89
N TYR A 595 15.72 -3.71 -18.58
CA TYR A 595 17.01 -3.14 -18.22
C TYR A 595 16.98 -2.47 -16.84
N CYS A 596 18.12 -2.53 -16.15
CA CYS A 596 18.36 -1.82 -14.90
C CYS A 596 19.86 -1.56 -14.75
N GLU A 597 20.36 -0.61 -15.52
CA GLU A 597 21.76 -0.14 -15.51
C GLU A 597 22.08 0.54 -14.17
N SER A 598 21.11 1.20 -13.52
CA SER A 598 21.28 1.76 -12.18
C SER A 598 21.61 0.72 -11.12
N GLY A 599 21.27 -0.56 -11.34
CA GLY A 599 21.62 -1.66 -10.45
C GLY A 599 23.13 -1.88 -10.28
N TRP A 600 23.96 -1.27 -11.13
CA TRP A 600 25.42 -1.28 -11.02
C TRP A 600 26.02 0.05 -10.52
N ASP A 601 25.20 1.05 -10.18
CA ASP A 601 25.64 2.31 -9.56
C ASP A 601 25.18 2.35 -8.10
N ARG A 602 26.06 1.87 -7.20
CA ARG A 602 25.77 1.78 -5.77
C ARG A 602 25.51 3.14 -5.12
N ALA A 603 26.27 4.17 -5.51
CA ALA A 603 26.08 5.53 -4.99
C ALA A 603 24.70 6.07 -5.39
N PHE A 604 24.28 5.86 -6.64
CA PHE A 604 22.96 6.29 -7.09
C PHE A 604 21.82 5.53 -6.42
N ILE A 605 21.89 4.20 -6.31
CA ILE A 605 20.88 3.42 -5.58
C ILE A 605 20.80 3.87 -4.11
N THR A 606 21.94 4.16 -3.48
CA THR A 606 21.99 4.71 -2.13
C THR A 606 21.31 6.08 -2.04
N ASP A 607 21.57 6.97 -3.00
CA ASP A 607 20.90 8.29 -3.07
C ASP A 607 19.38 8.15 -3.27
N LEU A 608 18.94 7.25 -4.16
CA LEU A 608 17.52 6.96 -4.38
C LEU A 608 16.83 6.47 -3.10
N ARG A 609 17.43 5.52 -2.38
CA ARG A 609 16.91 5.02 -1.09
C ARG A 609 16.81 6.15 -0.06
N ARG A 610 17.80 7.04 0.01
CA ARG A 610 17.78 8.20 0.90
C ARG A 610 16.71 9.22 0.52
N ARG A 611 16.45 9.44 -0.76
CA ARG A 611 15.39 10.34 -1.25
C ARG A 611 13.99 9.76 -1.05
N ALA A 612 13.86 8.44 -1.18
CA ALA A 612 12.61 7.72 -0.98
C ALA A 612 12.16 7.77 0.49
N ASP A 613 13.09 7.79 1.44
CA ASP A 613 12.78 7.97 2.87
C ASP A 613 12.90 9.44 3.30
N TRP A 614 11.75 10.10 3.47
CA TRP A 614 11.69 11.51 3.89
C TRP A 614 12.34 11.81 5.24
N THR A 615 12.53 10.79 6.08
CA THR A 615 13.11 10.92 7.42
C THR A 615 14.64 11.04 7.42
N GLN A 616 15.29 10.81 6.26
CA GLN A 616 16.75 10.85 6.10
C GLN A 616 17.33 12.28 6.01
N GLY A 617 16.50 13.31 6.20
CA GLY A 617 16.91 14.71 6.34
C GLY A 617 17.15 15.46 5.03
N LEU A 618 16.88 14.87 3.87
CA LEU A 618 16.92 15.56 2.56
C LEU A 618 15.68 16.41 2.29
N ASP A 619 14.54 16.06 2.90
CA ASP A 619 13.29 16.79 2.75
C ASP A 619 13.16 17.87 3.85
N THR A 620 13.09 19.13 3.44
CA THR A 620 12.91 20.25 4.38
C THR A 620 11.58 20.17 5.12
N TYR A 621 10.55 19.55 4.52
CA TYR A 621 9.23 19.36 5.14
C TYR A 621 9.33 18.63 6.49
N LEU A 622 10.24 17.65 6.60
CA LEU A 622 10.47 16.91 7.85
C LEU A 622 10.70 17.87 9.03
N LYS A 623 11.49 18.92 8.83
CA LYS A 623 11.88 19.86 9.89
C LYS A 623 10.90 21.01 10.05
N THR A 624 10.28 21.47 8.97
CA THR A 624 9.43 22.68 9.01
C THR A 624 7.97 22.37 9.30
N GLY A 625 7.49 21.16 8.98
CA GLY A 625 6.06 20.84 8.94
C GLY A 625 5.30 21.59 7.84
N ILE A 626 6.00 22.27 6.93
CA ILE A 626 5.42 23.05 5.84
C ILE A 626 5.71 22.34 4.52
N PRO A 627 4.72 21.69 3.89
CA PRO A 627 4.92 20.98 2.63
C PRO A 627 5.10 21.98 1.47
N ASN A 628 5.79 21.55 0.41
CA ASN A 628 5.95 22.37 -0.78
C ASN A 628 4.60 22.65 -1.44
N ASN A 629 4.47 23.82 -2.07
CA ASN A 629 3.30 24.12 -2.89
C ASN A 629 3.42 23.39 -4.22
N VAL A 630 2.62 22.35 -4.41
CA VAL A 630 2.57 21.53 -5.62
C VAL A 630 1.35 21.95 -6.43
N THR A 631 1.55 22.28 -7.71
CA THR A 631 0.44 22.56 -8.64
C THR A 631 -0.31 21.26 -8.94
N GLU A 632 -1.65 21.32 -8.91
CA GLU A 632 -2.49 20.18 -9.28
C GLU A 632 -2.43 19.92 -10.79
N PRO A 633 -2.15 18.67 -11.23
CA PRO A 633 -2.18 18.30 -12.64
C PRO A 633 -3.56 18.42 -13.28
N GLU A 634 -3.63 19.01 -14.48
CA GLU A 634 -4.89 19.19 -15.24
C GLU A 634 -5.59 17.87 -15.62
N ILE A 635 -4.87 16.75 -15.59
CA ILE A 635 -5.42 15.41 -15.85
C ILE A 635 -6.34 14.92 -14.72
N ILE A 636 -6.27 15.54 -13.54
CA ILE A 636 -7.13 15.25 -12.39
C ILE A 636 -8.39 16.10 -12.53
N SER A 637 -9.53 15.46 -12.66
CA SER A 637 -10.81 16.15 -12.78
C SER A 637 -11.21 16.80 -11.46
N THR A 638 -11.64 18.05 -11.56
CA THR A 638 -12.28 18.81 -10.48
C THR A 638 -13.79 18.93 -10.67
N GLU A 639 -14.39 18.23 -11.65
CA GLU A 639 -15.84 18.28 -11.89
C GLU A 639 -16.58 17.71 -10.68
N THR A 640 -17.35 18.55 -10.00
CA THR A 640 -18.18 18.17 -8.86
C THR A 640 -19.47 17.48 -9.31
N ALA A 641 -20.11 16.73 -8.41
CA ALA A 641 -21.41 16.10 -8.69
C ALA A 641 -22.49 17.11 -9.11
N LEU A 642 -22.47 18.33 -8.56
CA LEU A 642 -23.40 19.39 -8.94
C LEU A 642 -23.15 19.88 -10.37
N GLU A 643 -21.89 20.07 -10.75
CA GLU A 643 -21.52 20.48 -12.11
C GLU A 643 -21.87 19.42 -13.15
N GLU A 644 -21.67 18.13 -12.83
CA GLU A 644 -22.11 17.03 -13.68
C GLU A 644 -23.63 17.06 -13.87
N MET A 645 -24.42 17.22 -12.79
CA MET A 645 -25.88 17.31 -12.88
C MET A 645 -26.31 18.47 -13.78
N ILE A 646 -25.67 19.64 -13.64
CA ILE A 646 -25.93 20.80 -14.50
C ILE A 646 -25.58 20.46 -15.96
N ARG A 647 -24.40 19.89 -16.23
CA ARG A 647 -23.94 19.51 -17.58
C ARG A 647 -24.90 18.53 -18.26
N VAL A 648 -25.36 17.51 -17.54
CA VAL A 648 -26.32 16.51 -18.06
C VAL A 648 -27.67 17.16 -18.36
N LYS A 649 -28.19 17.99 -17.45
CA LYS A 649 -29.45 18.71 -17.64
C LYS A 649 -29.38 19.69 -18.81
N THR A 650 -28.31 20.47 -18.93
CA THR A 650 -28.08 21.40 -20.05
C THR A 650 -28.13 20.67 -21.40
N LYS A 651 -27.52 19.48 -21.51
CA LYS A 651 -27.61 18.63 -22.70
C LYS A 651 -29.03 18.13 -22.98
N GLU A 652 -29.78 17.72 -21.96
CA GLU A 652 -31.18 17.30 -22.11
C GLU A 652 -32.07 18.44 -22.64
N TYR A 653 -31.77 19.69 -22.27
CA TYR A 653 -32.52 20.88 -22.69
C TYR A 653 -31.97 21.55 -23.96
N GLY A 654 -30.92 21.01 -24.60
CA GLY A 654 -30.40 21.48 -25.88
C GLY A 654 -29.62 22.80 -25.83
N TYR A 655 -29.03 23.13 -24.67
CA TYR A 655 -28.19 24.30 -24.47
C TYR A 655 -26.71 24.04 -24.71
#